data_AF-A0A377J3H5-F1
#
_entry.id   AF-A0A377J3H5-F1
#
_cell.length_a   1.000
_cell.length_b   1.000
_cell.length_c   1.000
_cell.angle_alpha   90.00
_cell.angle_beta   90.00
_cell.angle_gamma   90.00
#
_symmetry.space_group_name_H-M   'P 1'
#
loop_
_entity.id
_entity.type
_entity.pdbx_description
1 polymer ?
#
loop_
_entity_poly.entity_id
_entity_poly.type
_entity_poly.pdbx_seq_one_letter_code
_entity_poly.pdbx_strand_id
1 'polypeptide(L)'
;MKIIGASVVFVCDREFRIIRDGGVVYEGERIVEVGGYEELVAKYTKSPSDSKILELESTFLNNAEKIQSIASLEKVDSSCEAMDCHADFQSARNDRKNAANKKVDSRNAQNLHKQADSTFLSSRDFRKEVVAIHKGAKADSRACGKKADSKEKMDCHATATQWLAMTENNAISENAVFLENKRSGASVSSQVSLEKVDSRENAESLNTPQNAKAENVFDSEPQAEGFCDDFAGCARRAVGEGIYLSGNEQAHRAESTKSAEKPTPTLETEFFSGCVLLPALINAHIHFEFSSNSTSFAYGSFEGWLASVMSKRDSVLADMPTAIESTIDEQLDSGVGSVGAISSYGADMQALAKSALKVVYFSEAIGANPAALDTLLADVKARFYAAKKLSSRSFFPALALHAPYSVHSVLAKHIIAFAKEAFSKQALESTRPAHTINNPINNPCEMSCTLSAHFLESNAERVWLESKDRASAPKGWFYDFYTQVLKIPSPAPYYTPQEFMELFSSMRTSFVHCTALHPLESTFLAQQGHSLITCPRSNRLLNGSMLDLKKLDSSLVENLGIGSDGASSNANTNMLDELRAGLFGMDYDLPRLARLLLLAATRGNAKALGLANGTLESGKSADMAVFEIKGIKDSTQPEVHFILLADKVRRLLINGEQVR
;
A
#
# COMPACT_ATOMS: atom_id res chain seq x y z
N MET A 1 -11.61 -2.36 -25.09
CA MET A 1 -11.33 -3.48 -24.16
C MET A 1 -10.19 -4.33 -24.69
N LYS A 2 -9.34 -4.86 -23.80
CA LYS A 2 -8.18 -5.72 -24.12
C LYS A 2 -8.14 -6.91 -23.16
N ILE A 3 -7.56 -8.03 -23.60
CA ILE A 3 -7.30 -9.22 -22.75
C ILE A 3 -5.82 -9.57 -22.83
N ILE A 4 -5.17 -9.66 -21.67
CA ILE A 4 -3.80 -10.18 -21.54
C ILE A 4 -3.82 -11.46 -20.71
N GLY A 5 -3.23 -12.54 -21.21
CA GLY A 5 -3.13 -13.82 -20.50
C GLY A 5 -1.72 -14.37 -20.41
N ALA A 6 -1.51 -15.32 -19.52
CA ALA A 6 -0.24 -16.00 -19.34
C ALA A 6 -0.42 -17.43 -18.80
N SER A 7 0.59 -18.29 -18.96
CA SER A 7 0.56 -19.66 -18.43
C SER A 7 0.33 -19.74 -16.92
N VAL A 8 0.75 -18.71 -16.18
CA VAL A 8 0.46 -18.55 -14.74
C VAL A 8 0.10 -17.10 -14.46
N VAL A 9 -1.00 -16.87 -13.73
CA VAL A 9 -1.41 -15.55 -13.26
C VAL A 9 -1.40 -15.55 -11.73
N PHE A 10 -0.64 -14.64 -11.11
CA PHE A 10 -0.72 -14.38 -9.67
C PHE A 10 -1.71 -13.22 -9.44
N VAL A 11 -2.80 -13.49 -8.72
CA VAL A 11 -3.83 -12.47 -8.44
C VAL A 11 -3.37 -11.46 -7.37
N CYS A 12 -2.49 -11.91 -6.47
CA CYS A 12 -1.98 -11.16 -5.30
C CYS A 12 -3.06 -10.62 -4.34
N ASP A 13 -4.23 -11.26 -4.34
CA ASP A 13 -5.23 -11.10 -3.27
C ASP A 13 -4.75 -11.75 -1.96
N ARG A 14 -5.56 -11.66 -0.89
CA ARG A 14 -5.16 -12.12 0.45
C ARG A 14 -4.82 -13.62 0.48
N GLU A 15 -5.50 -14.41 -0.32
CA GLU A 15 -5.34 -15.86 -0.45
C GLU A 15 -4.19 -16.25 -1.40
N PHE A 16 -3.59 -15.28 -2.10
CA PHE A 16 -2.60 -15.47 -3.17
C PHE A 16 -3.08 -16.48 -4.22
N ARG A 17 -4.26 -16.24 -4.81
CA ARG A 17 -4.80 -17.11 -5.86
C ARG A 17 -3.87 -17.14 -7.08
N ILE A 18 -3.69 -18.35 -7.61
CA ILE A 18 -2.91 -18.63 -8.81
C ILE A 18 -3.85 -19.24 -9.86
N ILE A 19 -3.96 -18.61 -11.02
CA ILE A 19 -4.77 -19.11 -12.15
C ILE A 19 -3.82 -19.65 -13.21
N ARG A 20 -4.00 -20.92 -13.62
CA ARG A 20 -3.26 -21.54 -14.73
C ARG A 20 -3.92 -21.20 -16.05
N ASP A 21 -3.09 -20.88 -17.05
CA ASP A 21 -3.54 -20.40 -18.37
C ASP A 21 -4.64 -19.30 -18.23
N GLY A 22 -4.39 -18.37 -17.31
CA GLY A 22 -5.34 -17.33 -16.90
C GLY A 22 -5.19 -16.04 -17.70
N GLY A 23 -6.15 -15.12 -17.53
CA GLY A 23 -6.14 -13.80 -18.15
C GLY A 23 -6.80 -12.69 -17.33
N VAL A 24 -6.49 -11.46 -17.74
CA VAL A 24 -7.02 -10.21 -17.21
C VAL A 24 -7.65 -9.43 -18.37
N VAL A 25 -8.93 -9.09 -18.22
CA VAL A 25 -9.65 -8.18 -19.10
C VAL A 25 -9.55 -6.78 -18.52
N TYR A 26 -9.15 -5.80 -19.32
CA TYR A 26 -9.04 -4.40 -18.91
C TYR A 26 -9.55 -3.44 -19.99
N GLU A 27 -9.95 -2.25 -19.56
CA GLU A 27 -10.39 -1.18 -20.44
C GLU A 27 -9.93 0.18 -19.92
N GLY A 28 -9.17 0.90 -20.76
CA GLY A 28 -8.42 2.06 -20.33
C GLY A 28 -7.53 1.71 -19.13
N GLU A 29 -7.65 2.48 -18.06
CA GLU A 29 -6.82 2.35 -16.86
C GLU A 29 -7.30 1.28 -15.88
N ARG A 30 -8.41 0.55 -16.14
CA ARG A 30 -9.05 -0.31 -15.13
C ARG A 30 -9.19 -1.76 -15.54
N ILE A 31 -8.93 -2.66 -14.59
CA ILE A 31 -9.27 -4.08 -14.68
C ILE A 31 -10.79 -4.24 -14.64
N VAL A 32 -11.33 -5.06 -15.54
CA VAL A 32 -12.75 -5.38 -15.63
C VAL A 32 -13.03 -6.76 -15.04
N GLU A 33 -12.23 -7.77 -15.40
CA GLU A 33 -12.41 -9.16 -14.94
C GLU A 33 -11.11 -9.95 -14.99
N VAL A 34 -10.99 -11.00 -14.17
CA VAL A 34 -9.83 -11.89 -14.07
C VAL A 34 -10.33 -13.33 -13.94
N GLY A 35 -9.78 -14.26 -14.72
CA GLY A 35 -10.32 -15.62 -14.86
C GLY A 35 -9.47 -16.50 -15.79
N GLY A 36 -10.03 -17.62 -16.28
CA GLY A 36 -9.38 -18.45 -17.31
C GLY A 36 -9.31 -17.72 -18.65
N TYR A 37 -8.16 -17.76 -19.35
CA TYR A 37 -7.96 -16.95 -20.56
C TYR A 37 -8.99 -17.25 -21.66
N GLU A 38 -9.15 -18.54 -22.01
CA GLU A 38 -10.09 -18.97 -23.06
C GLU A 38 -11.55 -18.66 -22.69
N GLU A 39 -11.91 -18.74 -21.41
CA GLU A 39 -13.24 -18.40 -20.91
C GLU A 39 -13.53 -16.90 -21.10
N LEU A 40 -12.55 -16.05 -20.77
CA LEU A 40 -12.65 -14.60 -20.96
C LEU A 40 -12.69 -14.24 -22.45
N VAL A 41 -11.84 -14.83 -23.29
CA VAL A 41 -11.88 -14.63 -24.74
C VAL A 41 -13.25 -15.05 -25.30
N ALA A 42 -13.78 -16.21 -24.93
CA ALA A 42 -15.09 -16.67 -25.36
C ALA A 42 -16.25 -15.78 -24.85
N LYS A 43 -16.13 -15.22 -23.64
CA LYS A 43 -17.10 -14.30 -23.04
C LYS A 43 -17.16 -12.96 -23.77
N TYR A 44 -16.00 -12.37 -24.07
CA TYR A 44 -15.90 -11.01 -24.61
C TYR A 44 -15.81 -10.94 -26.14
N THR A 45 -15.59 -12.06 -26.84
CA THR A 45 -15.63 -12.12 -28.32
C THR A 45 -17.07 -12.27 -28.86
N LYS A 46 -18.01 -12.79 -28.05
CA LYS A 46 -19.41 -12.92 -28.45
C LYS A 46 -20.07 -11.55 -28.60
N SER A 47 -20.62 -11.30 -29.79
CA SER A 47 -21.33 -10.05 -30.09
C SER A 47 -22.55 -9.87 -29.16
N PRO A 48 -22.93 -8.62 -28.79
CA PRO A 48 -24.18 -8.33 -28.08
C PRO A 48 -25.46 -8.81 -28.80
N SER A 49 -25.37 -9.17 -30.08
CA SER A 49 -26.45 -9.88 -30.80
C SER A 49 -26.65 -11.30 -30.31
N ASP A 50 -25.56 -12.01 -30.01
CA ASP A 50 -25.55 -13.46 -29.83
C ASP A 50 -25.81 -13.82 -28.37
N SER A 51 -25.40 -12.96 -27.43
CA SER A 51 -25.78 -13.07 -26.02
C SER A 51 -27.29 -12.91 -25.82
N LYS A 52 -27.95 -12.02 -26.57
CA LYS A 52 -29.42 -11.91 -26.57
C LYS A 52 -30.10 -13.13 -27.17
N ILE A 53 -29.53 -13.72 -28.22
CA ILE A 53 -30.05 -14.97 -28.79
C ILE A 53 -29.91 -16.11 -27.77
N LEU A 54 -28.77 -16.23 -27.07
CA LEU A 54 -28.57 -17.23 -26.01
C LEU A 54 -29.45 -17.00 -24.77
N GLU A 55 -29.70 -15.76 -24.35
CA GLU A 55 -30.69 -15.45 -23.28
C GLU A 55 -32.11 -15.80 -23.74
N LEU A 56 -32.48 -15.51 -24.98
CA LEU A 56 -33.77 -15.89 -25.54
C LEU A 56 -33.90 -17.42 -25.63
N GLU A 57 -32.92 -18.12 -26.18
CA GLU A 57 -32.91 -19.59 -26.32
C GLU A 57 -32.94 -20.30 -24.97
N SER A 58 -32.16 -19.86 -23.98
CA SER A 58 -32.22 -20.41 -22.62
C SER A 58 -33.55 -20.09 -21.92
N THR A 59 -34.15 -18.92 -22.18
CA THR A 59 -35.51 -18.61 -21.69
C THR A 59 -36.57 -19.47 -22.39
N PHE A 60 -36.42 -19.75 -23.70
CA PHE A 60 -37.29 -20.65 -24.46
C PHE A 60 -37.19 -22.09 -23.97
N LEU A 61 -35.98 -22.60 -23.71
CA LEU A 61 -35.75 -23.94 -23.16
C LEU A 61 -36.33 -24.09 -21.75
N ASN A 62 -36.05 -23.15 -20.84
CA ASN A 62 -36.63 -23.14 -19.49
C ASN A 62 -38.17 -23.07 -19.51
N ASN A 63 -38.76 -22.35 -20.47
CA ASN A 63 -40.21 -22.30 -20.66
C ASN A 63 -40.76 -23.60 -21.28
N ALA A 64 -40.03 -24.25 -22.20
CA ALA A 64 -40.40 -25.54 -22.76
C ALA A 64 -40.38 -26.66 -21.71
N GLU A 65 -39.37 -26.68 -20.84
CA GLU A 65 -39.30 -27.60 -19.69
C GLU A 65 -40.44 -27.36 -18.69
N LYS A 66 -40.78 -26.08 -18.39
CA LYS A 66 -41.97 -25.76 -17.59
C LYS A 66 -43.26 -26.24 -18.24
N ILE A 67 -43.42 -26.09 -19.55
CA ILE A 67 -44.61 -26.57 -20.28
C ILE A 67 -44.69 -28.10 -20.24
N GLN A 68 -43.56 -28.81 -20.36
CA GLN A 68 -43.52 -30.26 -20.15
C GLN A 68 -43.85 -30.65 -18.69
N SER A 69 -43.34 -29.94 -17.68
CA SER A 69 -43.66 -30.24 -16.27
C SER A 69 -45.14 -30.02 -15.92
N ILE A 70 -45.78 -29.02 -16.53
CA ILE A 70 -47.22 -28.74 -16.36
C ILE A 70 -48.03 -29.84 -17.07
N ALA A 71 -47.62 -30.29 -18.26
CA ALA A 71 -48.25 -31.39 -18.96
C ALA A 71 -48.17 -32.75 -18.22
N SER A 72 -47.20 -32.92 -17.31
CA SER A 72 -47.09 -34.09 -16.43
C SER A 72 -47.85 -34.00 -15.10
N LEU A 73 -48.50 -32.87 -14.79
CA LEU A 73 -49.20 -32.64 -13.52
C LEU A 73 -50.74 -32.70 -13.61
N GLU A 74 -51.32 -32.85 -14.80
CA GLU A 74 -52.76 -33.13 -14.97
C GLU A 74 -53.04 -34.64 -15.15
N LYS A 75 -52.87 -35.40 -14.07
CA LYS A 75 -53.49 -36.73 -13.84
C LYS A 75 -53.32 -37.15 -12.38
N VAL A 76 -54.29 -37.90 -11.84
CA VAL A 76 -54.41 -38.39 -10.44
C VAL A 76 -54.92 -37.29 -9.49
N ASP A 77 -56.03 -37.44 -8.75
CA ASP A 77 -57.04 -38.50 -8.78
C ASP A 77 -58.42 -38.01 -8.28
N SER A 78 -59.46 -38.82 -8.50
CA SER A 78 -60.77 -38.61 -7.86
C SER A 78 -61.35 -39.90 -7.28
N SER A 79 -61.91 -39.78 -6.08
CA SER A 79 -62.80 -40.71 -5.34
C SER A 79 -62.18 -41.69 -4.33
N CYS A 80 -62.87 -41.81 -3.20
CA CYS A 80 -62.56 -42.68 -2.06
C CYS A 80 -63.32 -44.02 -2.13
N GLU A 81 -62.70 -45.03 -1.52
CA GLU A 81 -63.29 -46.11 -0.71
C GLU A 81 -64.64 -46.75 -1.09
N ALA A 82 -64.60 -48.04 -1.45
CA ALA A 82 -65.50 -49.08 -0.91
C ALA A 82 -64.88 -50.48 -1.06
N MET A 83 -65.33 -51.45 -0.24
CA MET A 83 -64.72 -52.77 -0.08
C MET A 83 -65.27 -53.85 -1.03
N ASP A 84 -64.34 -54.63 -1.60
CA ASP A 84 -64.36 -56.10 -1.83
C ASP A 84 -65.48 -56.78 -2.66
N CYS A 85 -65.22 -58.05 -3.03
CA CYS A 85 -66.09 -59.05 -3.69
C CYS A 85 -66.11 -59.10 -5.24
N HIS A 86 -65.29 -60.01 -5.78
CA HIS A 86 -65.53 -60.91 -6.93
C HIS A 86 -66.30 -60.47 -8.22
N ALA A 87 -65.58 -60.69 -9.33
CA ALA A 87 -66.00 -61.36 -10.58
C ALA A 87 -66.62 -60.57 -11.76
N ASP A 88 -66.07 -60.93 -12.94
CA ASP A 88 -66.67 -61.07 -14.27
C ASP A 88 -66.97 -59.89 -15.23
N PHE A 89 -66.26 -59.98 -16.37
CA PHE A 89 -66.71 -59.88 -17.78
C PHE A 89 -67.13 -58.54 -18.44
N GLN A 90 -66.32 -58.19 -19.45
CA GLN A 90 -66.69 -57.73 -20.80
C GLN A 90 -67.46 -56.40 -21.05
N SER A 91 -66.72 -55.50 -21.69
CA SER A 91 -66.96 -54.98 -23.07
C SER A 91 -67.63 -53.63 -23.34
N ALA A 92 -67.16 -53.05 -24.46
CA ALA A 92 -67.91 -52.31 -25.49
C ALA A 92 -68.15 -50.77 -25.37
N ARG A 93 -67.47 -50.07 -26.31
CA ARG A 93 -68.03 -49.20 -27.36
C ARG A 93 -68.52 -47.75 -27.08
N ASN A 94 -67.83 -46.84 -27.79
CA ASN A 94 -68.34 -45.92 -28.82
C ASN A 94 -68.83 -44.47 -28.52
N ASP A 95 -68.28 -43.59 -29.38
CA ASP A 95 -68.96 -42.57 -30.21
C ASP A 95 -69.26 -41.13 -29.70
N ARG A 96 -68.50 -40.20 -30.30
CA ARG A 96 -68.97 -39.05 -31.14
C ARG A 96 -69.46 -37.71 -30.54
N LYS A 97 -68.67 -36.68 -30.91
CA LYS A 97 -69.02 -35.50 -31.75
C LYS A 97 -69.56 -34.18 -31.13
N ASN A 98 -69.01 -33.11 -31.72
CA ASN A 98 -69.57 -31.76 -31.97
C ASN A 98 -69.78 -30.81 -30.77
N ALA A 99 -69.94 -29.49 -30.93
CA ALA A 99 -69.21 -28.50 -31.75
C ALA A 99 -69.72 -27.05 -31.47
N ALA A 100 -68.80 -26.09 -31.38
CA ALA A 100 -68.93 -24.65 -31.73
C ALA A 100 -69.73 -23.64 -30.84
N ASN A 101 -69.20 -22.39 -30.88
CA ASN A 101 -69.74 -21.09 -30.44
C ASN A 101 -69.80 -20.81 -28.92
N LYS A 102 -69.55 -19.57 -28.44
CA LYS A 102 -69.74 -18.24 -29.07
C LYS A 102 -68.74 -17.17 -28.55
N LYS A 103 -68.58 -16.06 -29.30
CA LYS A 103 -67.67 -14.92 -29.01
C LYS A 103 -68.26 -13.82 -28.11
N VAL A 104 -67.36 -12.96 -27.61
CA VAL A 104 -67.50 -11.80 -26.70
C VAL A 104 -67.91 -10.49 -27.42
N ASP A 105 -68.63 -9.59 -26.73
CA ASP A 105 -68.56 -8.10 -26.75
C ASP A 105 -69.69 -7.49 -25.87
N SER A 106 -69.67 -6.25 -25.32
CA SER A 106 -68.60 -5.30 -24.94
C SER A 106 -69.19 -4.10 -24.12
N ARG A 107 -68.36 -3.37 -23.34
CA ARG A 107 -68.60 -2.01 -22.74
C ARG A 107 -69.62 -1.95 -21.56
N ASN A 108 -69.60 -0.99 -20.61
CA ASN A 108 -68.99 0.35 -20.55
C ASN A 108 -68.82 0.88 -19.08
N ALA A 109 -67.96 1.90 -18.86
CA ALA A 109 -67.90 2.84 -17.69
C ALA A 109 -67.53 2.24 -16.28
N GLN A 110 -67.02 2.97 -15.26
CA GLN A 110 -66.38 4.30 -15.12
C GLN A 110 -65.57 4.37 -13.79
N ASN A 111 -64.83 5.47 -13.56
CA ASN A 111 -63.94 5.71 -12.40
C ASN A 111 -64.58 5.59 -11.00
N LEU A 112 -63.81 5.04 -10.03
CA LEU A 112 -63.50 5.61 -8.69
C LEU A 112 -63.03 4.52 -7.72
N HIS A 113 -61.96 4.77 -6.95
CA HIS A 113 -61.91 4.39 -5.53
C HIS A 113 -60.79 5.09 -4.73
N LYS A 114 -61.19 5.72 -3.62
CA LYS A 114 -60.38 5.83 -2.38
C LYS A 114 -60.93 4.82 -1.36
N GLN A 115 -60.07 4.46 -0.40
CA GLN A 115 -60.34 4.03 0.99
C GLN A 115 -61.65 3.29 1.32
N ALA A 116 -61.53 2.11 1.96
CA ALA A 116 -61.63 2.01 3.43
C ALA A 116 -61.23 0.60 3.92
N ASP A 117 -60.84 0.49 5.20
CA ASP A 117 -60.40 -0.73 5.88
C ASP A 117 -61.53 -1.73 6.19
N SER A 118 -61.14 -2.98 6.45
CA SER A 118 -61.90 -3.85 7.37
C SER A 118 -60.95 -4.69 8.25
N THR A 119 -61.01 -4.45 9.56
CA THR A 119 -60.46 -5.31 10.60
C THR A 119 -61.56 -6.27 11.09
N PHE A 120 -61.23 -7.54 11.36
CA PHE A 120 -61.49 -8.28 12.63
C PHE A 120 -61.29 -9.81 12.50
N LEU A 121 -60.60 -10.40 13.51
CA LEU A 121 -60.65 -11.77 14.11
C LEU A 121 -61.06 -13.02 13.26
N SER A 122 -60.52 -14.24 13.47
CA SER A 122 -60.13 -14.85 14.76
C SER A 122 -59.11 -16.03 14.71
N SER A 123 -58.44 -16.23 15.87
CA SER A 123 -58.12 -17.51 16.54
C SER A 123 -57.06 -18.52 16.01
N ARG A 124 -55.89 -18.52 16.70
CA ARG A 124 -55.36 -19.57 17.63
C ARG A 124 -54.04 -20.32 17.30
N ASP A 125 -53.16 -20.27 18.32
CA ASP A 125 -52.18 -21.24 18.86
C ASP A 125 -51.21 -21.95 17.87
N PHE A 126 -49.87 -21.82 17.97
CA PHE A 126 -49.04 -22.34 19.08
C PHE A 126 -47.54 -21.93 18.96
N ARG A 127 -46.93 -21.33 20.00
CA ARG A 127 -45.61 -21.72 20.63
C ARG A 127 -44.96 -20.59 21.47
N LYS A 128 -44.24 -21.03 22.52
CA LYS A 128 -43.63 -20.32 23.66
C LYS A 128 -42.33 -19.56 23.27
N GLU A 129 -42.02 -18.34 23.75
CA GLU A 129 -41.57 -17.90 25.11
C GLU A 129 -40.11 -18.35 25.45
N VAL A 130 -39.17 -17.56 26.00
CA VAL A 130 -39.12 -16.18 26.59
C VAL A 130 -37.77 -15.47 26.28
N VAL A 131 -37.77 -14.14 26.17
CA VAL A 131 -36.62 -13.25 26.47
C VAL A 131 -37.11 -12.04 27.30
N ALA A 132 -36.33 -11.59 28.30
CA ALA A 132 -36.51 -10.32 29.01
C ALA A 132 -35.11 -9.68 29.21
N ILE A 133 -34.73 -8.55 28.60
CA ILE A 133 -35.20 -7.14 28.66
C ILE A 133 -34.45 -6.28 29.71
N HIS A 134 -33.89 -5.17 29.22
CA HIS A 134 -33.15 -4.12 29.93
C HIS A 134 -34.05 -2.94 30.35
N LYS A 135 -33.71 -2.28 31.48
CA LYS A 135 -33.86 -0.85 31.88
C LYS A 135 -33.72 -0.76 33.42
N GLY A 136 -33.06 0.20 34.07
CA GLY A 136 -32.30 1.38 33.63
C GLY A 136 -32.65 2.64 34.44
N ALA A 137 -31.89 2.98 35.49
CA ALA A 137 -31.97 4.27 36.22
C ALA A 137 -30.74 4.53 37.13
N LYS A 138 -30.43 5.82 37.40
CA LYS A 138 -29.36 6.31 38.31
C LYS A 138 -29.91 6.65 39.70
N ALA A 139 -29.09 6.59 40.76
CA ALA A 139 -28.93 7.64 41.79
C ALA A 139 -27.86 7.28 42.85
N ASP A 140 -27.22 8.31 43.43
CA ASP A 140 -26.19 8.22 44.48
C ASP A 140 -26.70 7.77 45.86
N SER A 141 -25.82 7.14 46.66
CA SER A 141 -25.61 7.55 48.06
C SER A 141 -24.27 7.03 48.64
N ARG A 142 -23.77 7.73 49.67
CA ARG A 142 -22.46 7.51 50.32
C ARG A 142 -22.56 6.43 51.41
N ALA A 143 -21.49 5.66 51.63
CA ALA A 143 -20.65 5.74 52.85
C ALA A 143 -19.84 4.45 53.20
N CYS A 144 -18.53 4.63 53.38
CA CYS A 144 -17.67 4.09 54.46
C CYS A 144 -17.60 2.56 54.77
N GLY A 145 -16.40 1.98 54.73
CA GLY A 145 -15.98 1.07 55.82
C GLY A 145 -15.01 -0.10 55.54
N LYS A 146 -13.71 0.12 55.83
CA LYS A 146 -12.74 -0.82 56.44
C LYS A 146 -12.13 -2.02 55.67
N LYS A 147 -10.79 -1.93 55.55
CA LYS A 147 -9.72 -2.95 55.64
C LYS A 147 -10.06 -4.43 55.94
N ALA A 148 -9.32 -5.34 55.28
CA ALA A 148 -8.62 -6.47 55.94
C ALA A 148 -7.39 -6.92 55.11
N ASP A 149 -6.30 -7.31 55.78
CA ASP A 149 -5.14 -8.00 55.21
C ASP A 149 -5.39 -9.51 55.07
N SER A 150 -4.73 -10.19 54.13
CA SER A 150 -4.02 -11.45 54.42
C SER A 150 -3.05 -11.87 53.31
N LYS A 151 -1.94 -12.48 53.73
CA LYS A 151 -1.00 -13.26 52.90
C LYS A 151 -1.67 -14.59 52.49
N GLU A 152 -1.22 -15.22 51.40
CA GLU A 152 -0.43 -16.47 51.48
C GLU A 152 0.08 -16.98 50.12
N LYS A 153 1.09 -17.86 50.17
CA LYS A 153 1.59 -18.67 49.05
C LYS A 153 0.99 -20.07 49.15
N MET A 154 0.67 -20.72 48.04
CA MET A 154 1.25 -22.02 47.61
C MET A 154 0.45 -22.67 46.47
N ASP A 155 1.17 -22.95 45.38
CA ASP A 155 1.31 -24.24 44.69
C ASP A 155 0.20 -25.33 44.72
N CYS A 156 0.05 -25.95 43.53
CA CYS A 156 0.12 -27.40 43.23
C CYS A 156 -1.08 -28.11 42.54
N HIS A 157 -0.71 -28.90 41.51
CA HIS A 157 -1.40 -30.06 40.89
C HIS A 157 -2.71 -29.81 40.09
N ALA A 158 -3.12 -30.65 39.12
CA ALA A 158 -2.66 -32.00 38.74
C ALA A 158 -2.82 -32.25 37.20
N THR A 159 -1.85 -32.87 36.51
CA THR A 159 -1.85 -34.25 35.94
C THR A 159 -3.13 -34.71 35.22
N ALA A 160 -3.17 -35.15 33.95
CA ALA A 160 -2.31 -35.99 33.10
C ALA A 160 -2.70 -37.49 33.05
N THR A 161 -2.71 -38.02 31.81
CA THR A 161 -2.82 -39.44 31.46
C THR A 161 -1.98 -39.70 30.20
N GLN A 162 -1.79 -40.96 29.79
CA GLN A 162 -0.51 -41.66 29.81
C GLN A 162 -0.60 -42.88 28.85
N TRP A 163 0.47 -43.71 28.76
CA TRP A 163 0.58 -45.00 28.05
C TRP A 163 0.77 -44.92 26.52
N LEU A 164 1.57 -45.78 25.85
CA LEU A 164 2.78 -46.58 26.16
C LEU A 164 3.31 -47.11 24.78
N ALA A 165 4.47 -47.76 24.55
CA ALA A 165 5.57 -48.28 25.38
C ALA A 165 6.86 -48.53 24.55
N MET A 166 8.02 -48.58 25.23
CA MET A 166 9.15 -49.55 25.04
C MET A 166 9.92 -49.62 23.69
N THR A 167 11.23 -49.90 23.61
CA THR A 167 12.25 -50.44 24.56
C THR A 167 13.61 -49.70 24.49
N GLU A 168 14.49 -50.01 25.47
CA GLU A 168 15.87 -49.56 25.74
C GLU A 168 16.93 -50.12 24.73
N ASN A 169 18.28 -49.93 24.78
CA ASN A 169 19.22 -49.60 25.87
C ASN A 169 20.67 -49.26 25.34
N ASN A 170 21.48 -48.47 26.08
CA ASN A 170 22.97 -48.38 26.10
C ASN A 170 23.80 -48.01 24.82
N ALA A 171 25.02 -47.42 24.85
CA ALA A 171 25.79 -46.71 25.89
C ALA A 171 27.05 -45.97 25.29
N ILE A 172 27.52 -44.92 26.00
CA ILE A 172 28.92 -44.43 26.18
C ILE A 172 29.89 -44.31 24.98
N SER A 173 30.40 -43.09 24.73
CA SER A 173 31.86 -42.82 24.73
C SER A 173 32.19 -41.32 24.76
N GLU A 174 33.09 -40.93 25.66
CA GLU A 174 33.81 -39.65 25.63
C GLU A 174 35.03 -39.78 24.70
N ASN A 175 35.52 -38.67 24.15
CA ASN A 175 36.94 -38.53 23.77
C ASN A 175 37.38 -37.06 23.74
N ALA A 176 38.36 -36.74 24.58
CA ALA A 176 39.20 -35.54 24.52
C ALA A 176 40.68 -36.01 24.55
N VAL A 177 41.65 -35.09 24.65
CA VAL A 177 43.13 -35.32 24.75
C VAL A 177 43.83 -35.50 23.38
N PHE A 178 45.07 -35.05 23.05
CA PHE A 178 46.18 -34.25 23.65
C PHE A 178 46.43 -33.01 22.72
N LEU A 179 46.84 -31.79 23.09
CA LEU A 179 47.96 -31.23 23.91
C LEU A 179 49.39 -31.45 23.36
N GLU A 180 50.07 -30.37 22.95
CA GLU A 180 51.53 -30.25 23.18
C GLU A 180 51.95 -28.78 23.44
N ASN A 181 53.02 -28.60 24.21
CA ASN A 181 53.47 -27.33 24.80
C ASN A 181 54.63 -26.69 24.03
N LYS A 182 54.77 -25.35 24.16
CA LYS A 182 56.09 -24.77 24.48
C LYS A 182 55.97 -23.47 25.27
N ARG A 183 56.53 -23.48 26.48
CA ARG A 183 56.76 -22.30 27.32
C ARG A 183 58.08 -21.63 26.93
N SER A 184 58.13 -20.32 27.00
CA SER A 184 59.21 -19.60 27.67
C SER A 184 58.61 -18.36 28.34
N GLY A 185 59.16 -17.95 29.47
CA GLY A 185 58.65 -16.82 30.23
C GLY A 185 59.78 -16.09 30.94
N ALA A 186 59.51 -14.84 31.30
CA ALA A 186 60.28 -14.08 32.28
C ALA A 186 59.30 -13.17 33.03
N SER A 187 59.43 -13.12 34.35
CA SER A 187 58.69 -12.24 35.26
C SER A 187 59.70 -11.38 36.04
N VAL A 188 59.26 -10.70 37.12
CA VAL A 188 60.04 -9.83 38.05
C VAL A 188 60.20 -8.38 37.54
N SER A 189 59.95 -7.32 38.31
CA SER A 189 59.16 -7.15 39.55
C SER A 189 58.86 -5.66 39.82
N SER A 190 57.85 -5.42 40.65
CA SER A 190 57.51 -4.17 41.37
C SER A 190 58.62 -3.15 41.69
N GLN A 191 58.29 -1.86 41.61
CA GLN A 191 58.51 -0.92 42.72
C GLN A 191 57.51 0.25 42.73
N VAL A 192 57.35 0.87 43.90
CA VAL A 192 56.33 1.87 44.23
C VAL A 192 56.97 3.25 44.38
N SER A 193 56.31 4.30 43.88
CA SER A 193 56.52 5.68 44.32
C SER A 193 55.18 6.42 44.42
N LEU A 194 54.88 6.94 45.61
CA LEU A 194 53.80 7.88 45.86
C LEU A 194 54.39 9.29 45.88
N GLU A 195 53.73 10.26 45.26
CA GLU A 195 53.77 11.64 45.74
C GLU A 195 52.46 12.39 45.43
N LYS A 196 52.09 13.30 46.34
CA LYS A 196 50.89 14.17 46.33
C LYS A 196 51.38 15.63 46.43
N VAL A 197 50.45 16.59 46.62
CA VAL A 197 50.66 18.02 47.01
C VAL A 197 50.80 18.94 45.77
N ASP A 198 50.06 20.04 45.59
CA ASP A 198 48.80 20.52 46.21
C ASP A 198 48.12 21.59 45.30
N SER A 199 47.14 22.31 45.86
CA SER A 199 46.13 23.20 45.29
C SER A 199 46.48 24.70 45.26
N ARG A 200 45.48 25.51 44.83
CA ARG A 200 45.32 27.00 44.84
C ARG A 200 45.64 27.75 43.54
N GLU A 201 44.62 28.30 42.86
CA GLU A 201 43.97 29.63 43.05
C GLU A 201 44.78 30.79 42.47
N ASN A 202 44.30 31.39 41.37
CA ASN A 202 43.71 32.74 41.43
C ASN A 202 43.11 33.16 40.08
N ALA A 203 42.10 34.03 40.15
CA ALA A 203 41.65 34.85 39.04
C ALA A 203 42.35 36.21 39.10
N GLU A 204 42.60 36.84 37.94
CA GLU A 204 42.29 38.27 37.74
C GLU A 204 42.39 38.69 36.27
N SER A 205 41.73 39.80 35.97
CA SER A 205 41.57 40.43 34.66
C SER A 205 42.83 41.13 34.14
N LEU A 206 42.95 41.31 32.81
CA LEU A 206 42.89 42.65 32.15
C LEU A 206 43.26 42.63 30.65
N ASN A 207 42.76 43.68 29.96
CA ASN A 207 43.28 44.30 28.72
C ASN A 207 43.16 43.58 27.36
N THR A 208 42.14 44.00 26.62
CA THR A 208 42.24 44.29 25.19
C THR A 208 43.37 45.27 24.85
N PRO A 209 43.87 45.22 23.61
CA PRO A 209 44.13 46.45 22.86
C PRO A 209 43.38 46.49 21.51
N GLN A 210 42.90 47.67 21.14
CA GLN A 210 42.48 47.99 19.77
C GLN A 210 43.70 48.47 18.95
N ASN A 211 43.78 48.05 17.69
CA ASN A 211 44.18 48.85 16.50
C ASN A 211 44.13 47.90 15.29
N ALA A 212 43.35 48.08 14.21
CA ALA A 212 43.08 49.24 13.34
C ALA A 212 44.04 49.34 12.13
N LYS A 213 43.42 49.51 10.95
CA LYS A 213 43.93 49.90 9.60
C LYS A 213 44.25 48.83 8.55
N ALA A 214 43.31 48.67 7.61
CA ALA A 214 43.46 48.70 6.14
C ALA A 214 42.04 48.47 5.54
N GLU A 215 41.16 49.46 5.53
CA GLU A 215 40.91 50.45 4.44
C GLU A 215 40.28 49.88 3.15
N ASN A 216 39.20 50.53 2.71
CA ASN A 216 38.24 50.06 1.71
C ASN A 216 38.55 50.53 0.28
N VAL A 217 38.26 49.66 -0.71
CA VAL A 217 37.94 49.98 -2.12
C VAL A 217 36.99 48.86 -2.60
N PHE A 218 35.80 49.06 -3.18
CA PHE A 218 35.01 50.27 -3.50
C PHE A 218 33.52 49.99 -3.17
N ASP A 219 32.65 51.00 -3.17
CA ASP A 219 31.19 50.89 -3.00
C ASP A 219 30.51 51.96 -3.88
N SER A 220 29.49 51.63 -4.69
CA SER A 220 28.46 52.57 -5.19
C SER A 220 27.44 51.94 -6.17
N GLU A 221 26.23 51.69 -5.70
CA GLU A 221 24.97 51.96 -6.42
C GLU A 221 24.50 53.40 -6.09
N PRO A 222 23.34 53.92 -6.58
CA PRO A 222 22.56 53.66 -7.81
C PRO A 222 22.30 54.98 -8.59
N GLN A 223 21.57 54.93 -9.72
CA GLN A 223 20.69 56.05 -10.11
C GLN A 223 19.60 55.65 -11.11
N ALA A 224 18.45 56.33 -11.02
CA ALA A 224 17.33 56.23 -11.94
C ALA A 224 16.91 57.65 -12.37
N GLU A 225 16.69 57.85 -13.67
CA GLU A 225 15.98 59.00 -14.23
C GLU A 225 15.11 58.52 -15.41
N GLY A 226 14.09 59.30 -15.74
CA GLY A 226 13.29 59.10 -16.96
C GLY A 226 12.80 60.43 -17.52
N PHE A 227 12.71 60.52 -18.84
CA PHE A 227 11.93 61.53 -19.54
C PHE A 227 11.56 61.06 -20.96
N CYS A 228 10.69 61.81 -21.65
CA CYS A 228 9.76 61.30 -22.65
C CYS A 228 10.11 61.62 -24.14
N ASP A 229 9.20 61.18 -25.01
CA ASP A 229 8.75 61.84 -26.27
C ASP A 229 9.37 61.46 -27.65
N ASP A 230 8.60 60.62 -28.37
CA ASP A 230 7.81 60.97 -29.58
C ASP A 230 8.20 60.56 -31.03
N PHE A 231 7.11 60.37 -31.81
CA PHE A 231 6.93 60.37 -33.29
C PHE A 231 7.37 59.22 -34.23
N ALA A 232 6.36 58.48 -34.70
CA ALA A 232 6.03 58.11 -36.12
C ALA A 232 5.47 56.67 -36.22
N GLY A 233 4.36 56.35 -36.91
CA GLY A 233 3.43 57.21 -37.65
C GLY A 233 3.13 56.70 -39.07
N CYS A 234 2.31 55.65 -39.22
CA CYS A 234 1.53 55.44 -40.45
C CYS A 234 0.29 54.58 -40.23
N ALA A 235 -0.85 55.00 -40.77
CA ALA A 235 -2.15 54.34 -40.63
C ALA A 235 -2.90 54.24 -41.96
N ARG A 236 -3.80 53.24 -42.08
CA ARG A 236 -5.02 53.17 -42.92
C ARG A 236 -5.84 51.99 -42.38
N ARG A 237 -7.06 52.17 -41.84
CA ARG A 237 -8.37 52.35 -42.51
C ARG A 237 -8.73 51.16 -43.44
N ALA A 238 -9.92 50.57 -43.41
CA ALA A 238 -11.20 50.93 -42.76
C ALA A 238 -12.18 49.74 -42.62
N VAL A 239 -13.22 49.89 -41.77
CA VAL A 239 -14.68 49.58 -41.92
C VAL A 239 -15.08 48.39 -42.84
N GLY A 240 -16.02 47.50 -42.51
CA GLY A 240 -17.00 47.42 -41.41
C GLY A 240 -18.31 46.74 -41.87
N GLU A 241 -19.29 46.65 -40.98
CA GLU A 241 -20.69 46.18 -41.19
C GLU A 241 -20.94 44.68 -41.41
N GLY A 242 -22.03 44.21 -40.78
CA GLY A 242 -22.74 42.99 -41.12
C GLY A 242 -24.21 43.32 -41.39
N ILE A 243 -24.87 42.56 -42.27
CA ILE A 243 -26.29 42.75 -42.63
C ILE A 243 -27.00 41.40 -42.59
N TYR A 244 -28.12 41.35 -41.88
CA TYR A 244 -29.14 40.31 -41.97
C TYR A 244 -30.05 40.60 -43.17
N LEU A 245 -30.28 39.64 -44.06
CA LEU A 245 -31.49 39.62 -44.89
C LEU A 245 -32.03 38.20 -45.09
N SER A 246 -33.36 38.13 -45.16
CA SER A 246 -34.21 36.95 -45.22
C SER A 246 -34.45 36.44 -46.65
N GLY A 247 -34.68 35.13 -46.81
CA GLY A 247 -35.26 34.57 -48.04
C GLY A 247 -35.64 33.10 -47.88
N ASN A 248 -36.92 32.77 -48.02
CA ASN A 248 -37.40 31.40 -48.15
C ASN A 248 -36.99 30.83 -49.50
N GLU A 249 -36.46 29.61 -49.54
CA GLU A 249 -36.65 28.72 -50.70
C GLU A 249 -36.71 27.24 -50.27
N GLN A 250 -37.31 26.42 -51.12
CA GLN A 250 -37.99 25.19 -50.68
C GLN A 250 -37.06 23.98 -50.50
N ALA A 251 -37.49 23.07 -49.62
CA ALA A 251 -36.75 21.85 -49.29
C ALA A 251 -36.59 20.91 -50.49
N HIS A 252 -35.34 20.61 -50.85
CA HIS A 252 -35.03 19.39 -51.60
C HIS A 252 -34.93 18.20 -50.64
N ARG A 253 -35.59 17.11 -51.03
CA ARG A 253 -35.72 15.85 -50.29
C ARG A 253 -34.37 15.15 -50.16
N ALA A 254 -33.70 15.31 -49.02
CA ALA A 254 -32.48 14.56 -48.71
C ALA A 254 -32.82 13.07 -48.46
N GLU A 255 -32.25 12.18 -49.26
CA GLU A 255 -32.40 10.73 -49.07
C GLU A 255 -31.58 10.24 -47.86
N SER A 256 -32.06 9.16 -47.24
CA SER A 256 -31.43 8.54 -46.07
C SER A 256 -30.07 7.90 -46.42
N THR A 257 -28.99 8.67 -46.25
CA THR A 257 -27.63 8.13 -46.32
C THR A 257 -27.18 7.65 -44.95
N LYS A 258 -27.19 6.31 -44.79
CA LYS A 258 -26.34 5.50 -43.90
C LYS A 258 -25.96 6.13 -42.55
N SER A 259 -26.58 5.63 -41.49
CA SER A 259 -25.99 5.66 -40.14
C SER A 259 -24.55 5.16 -40.23
N ALA A 260 -23.57 6.02 -39.94
CA ALA A 260 -22.21 5.58 -39.77
C ALA A 260 -22.17 4.69 -38.52
N GLU A 261 -22.00 3.38 -38.71
CA GLU A 261 -21.69 2.48 -37.61
C GLU A 261 -20.42 2.99 -36.94
N LYS A 262 -20.51 3.30 -35.64
CA LYS A 262 -19.30 3.52 -34.83
C LYS A 262 -18.46 2.25 -34.97
N PRO A 263 -17.13 2.35 -35.22
CA PRO A 263 -16.30 1.17 -35.35
C PRO A 263 -16.47 0.28 -34.12
N THR A 264 -16.93 -0.94 -34.35
CA THR A 264 -17.12 -1.95 -33.30
C THR A 264 -15.79 -2.11 -32.57
N PRO A 265 -15.72 -1.96 -31.24
CA PRO A 265 -14.45 -2.08 -30.52
C PRO A 265 -13.84 -3.46 -30.77
N THR A 266 -12.76 -3.53 -31.55
CA THR A 266 -12.00 -4.76 -31.74
C THR A 266 -11.39 -5.17 -30.42
N LEU A 267 -11.75 -6.36 -29.94
CA LEU A 267 -11.15 -6.97 -28.77
C LEU A 267 -9.71 -7.37 -29.11
N GLU A 268 -8.74 -6.68 -28.50
CA GLU A 268 -7.33 -7.08 -28.59
C GLU A 268 -7.07 -8.20 -27.57
N THR A 269 -6.52 -9.33 -28.02
CA THR A 269 -6.20 -10.48 -27.15
C THR A 269 -4.75 -10.91 -27.36
N GLU A 270 -4.04 -11.22 -26.26
CA GLU A 270 -2.65 -11.70 -26.32
C GLU A 270 -2.36 -12.66 -25.17
N PHE A 271 -1.69 -13.78 -25.46
CA PHE A 271 -1.35 -14.82 -24.49
C PHE A 271 0.16 -15.08 -24.42
N PHE A 272 0.72 -14.95 -23.22
CA PHE A 272 2.13 -15.13 -22.91
C PHE A 272 2.39 -16.55 -22.39
N SER A 273 2.58 -17.48 -23.34
CA SER A 273 2.99 -18.85 -23.03
C SER A 273 4.37 -18.87 -22.34
N GLY A 274 4.51 -19.70 -21.30
CA GLY A 274 5.76 -19.80 -20.53
C GLY A 274 6.06 -18.59 -19.63
N CYS A 275 5.08 -17.71 -19.42
CA CYS A 275 5.25 -16.50 -18.62
C CYS A 275 4.38 -16.50 -17.35
N VAL A 276 4.72 -15.61 -16.43
CA VAL A 276 3.90 -15.19 -15.29
C VAL A 276 3.35 -13.79 -15.56
N LEU A 277 2.04 -13.60 -15.34
CA LEU A 277 1.37 -12.31 -15.25
C LEU A 277 1.03 -12.03 -13.78
N LEU A 278 1.33 -10.83 -13.30
CA LEU A 278 1.02 -10.37 -11.93
C LEU A 278 0.76 -8.85 -11.94
N PRO A 279 0.26 -8.23 -10.85
CA PRO A 279 0.26 -6.77 -10.74
C PRO A 279 1.69 -6.24 -10.91
N ALA A 280 1.84 -5.06 -11.51
CA ALA A 280 3.14 -4.40 -11.56
C ALA A 280 3.70 -4.30 -10.13
N LEU A 281 5.00 -4.58 -9.98
CA LEU A 281 5.62 -4.51 -8.67
C LEU A 281 5.61 -3.06 -8.18
N ILE A 282 5.70 -2.91 -6.87
CA ILE A 282 5.75 -1.62 -6.21
C ILE A 282 6.96 -1.63 -5.29
N ASN A 283 7.75 -0.58 -5.30
CA ASN A 283 8.84 -0.36 -4.36
C ASN A 283 8.41 0.74 -3.38
N ALA A 284 7.94 0.40 -2.18
CA ALA A 284 7.31 1.39 -1.30
C ALA A 284 8.28 2.35 -0.62
N HIS A 285 9.59 2.15 -0.76
CA HIS A 285 10.60 3.01 -0.14
C HIS A 285 11.94 2.98 -0.89
N ILE A 286 12.29 4.12 -1.49
CA ILE A 286 13.52 4.32 -2.25
C ILE A 286 13.97 5.79 -2.16
N HIS A 287 15.28 6.00 -2.01
CA HIS A 287 15.91 7.33 -2.06
C HIS A 287 16.67 7.51 -3.38
N PHE A 288 16.04 8.16 -4.37
CA PHE A 288 16.66 8.45 -5.66
C PHE A 288 17.80 9.48 -5.54
N GLU A 289 17.78 10.33 -4.51
CA GLU A 289 18.80 11.36 -4.28
C GLU A 289 20.18 10.79 -3.86
N PHE A 290 20.33 9.47 -3.68
CA PHE A 290 21.63 8.83 -3.41
C PHE A 290 22.07 7.81 -4.48
N SER A 291 21.40 7.76 -5.63
CA SER A 291 21.64 6.81 -6.73
C SER A 291 23.07 6.78 -7.29
N SER A 292 23.88 7.82 -7.09
CA SER A 292 25.29 7.87 -7.51
C SER A 292 26.25 7.15 -6.55
N ASN A 293 25.80 6.71 -5.37
CA ASN A 293 26.65 5.94 -4.47
C ASN A 293 26.92 4.53 -5.04
N SER A 294 28.18 4.11 -4.93
CA SER A 294 28.61 2.75 -5.26
C SER A 294 29.56 2.20 -4.19
N THR A 295 30.56 2.97 -3.79
CA THR A 295 31.60 2.56 -2.83
C THR A 295 31.95 3.64 -1.79
N SER A 296 31.21 4.75 -1.76
CA SER A 296 31.54 5.89 -0.89
C SER A 296 31.21 5.61 0.57
N PHE A 297 30.05 5.01 0.84
CA PHE A 297 29.60 4.77 2.21
C PHE A 297 30.11 3.44 2.80
N ALA A 298 30.23 3.40 4.13
CA ALA A 298 30.66 2.22 4.87
C ALA A 298 29.45 1.34 5.20
N TYR A 299 29.60 0.01 5.06
CA TYR A 299 28.60 -0.99 5.45
C TYR A 299 29.14 -1.87 6.60
N GLY A 300 28.24 -2.61 7.25
CA GLY A 300 28.55 -3.51 8.37
C GLY A 300 28.13 -2.98 9.74
N SER A 301 27.90 -1.67 9.88
CA SER A 301 27.22 -1.07 11.03
C SER A 301 26.48 0.21 10.62
N PHE A 302 25.32 0.46 11.24
CA PHE A 302 24.51 1.65 11.01
C PHE A 302 25.25 2.92 11.45
N GLU A 303 25.99 2.82 12.55
CA GLU A 303 26.83 3.90 13.10
C GLU A 303 27.95 4.30 12.14
N GLY A 304 28.64 3.31 11.54
CA GLY A 304 29.72 3.52 10.57
C GLY A 304 29.19 4.08 9.25
N TRP A 305 28.03 3.56 8.81
CA TRP A 305 27.30 4.06 7.66
C TRP A 305 26.92 5.54 7.82
N LEU A 306 26.19 5.91 8.87
CA LEU A 306 25.71 7.28 9.06
C LEU A 306 26.86 8.29 9.18
N ALA A 307 27.96 7.93 9.86
CA ALA A 307 29.17 8.74 9.89
C ALA A 307 29.83 8.91 8.50
N SER A 308 29.78 7.87 7.65
CA SER A 308 30.26 7.95 6.26
C SER A 308 29.35 8.79 5.36
N VAL A 309 28.03 8.74 5.57
CA VAL A 309 27.05 9.57 4.85
C VAL A 309 27.30 11.04 5.18
N MET A 310 27.39 11.40 6.46
CA MET A 310 27.66 12.79 6.86
C MET A 310 28.96 13.38 6.30
N SER A 311 30.00 12.55 6.14
CA SER A 311 31.31 13.00 5.68
C SER A 311 31.47 13.02 4.15
N LYS A 312 30.59 12.33 3.40
CA LYS A 312 30.74 12.15 1.94
C LYS A 312 29.52 12.51 1.10
N ARG A 313 28.34 12.74 1.69
CA ARG A 313 27.09 13.00 0.95
C ARG A 313 27.25 14.09 -0.12
N ASP A 314 27.96 15.17 0.17
CA ASP A 314 28.09 16.31 -0.75
C ASP A 314 28.84 15.91 -2.04
N SER A 315 29.75 14.92 -1.97
CA SER A 315 30.44 14.34 -3.13
C SER A 315 29.59 13.35 -3.93
N VAL A 316 28.66 12.66 -3.26
CA VAL A 316 27.69 11.74 -3.89
C VAL A 316 26.61 12.55 -4.60
N LEU A 317 26.06 13.56 -3.93
CA LEU A 317 25.04 14.48 -4.43
C LEU A 317 25.48 15.37 -5.61
N ALA A 318 26.75 15.30 -6.03
CA ALA A 318 27.28 16.09 -7.14
C ALA A 318 26.92 15.54 -8.54
N ASP A 319 26.76 14.21 -8.69
CA ASP A 319 26.54 13.55 -9.99
C ASP A 319 25.19 12.79 -10.04
N MET A 320 24.13 13.53 -9.77
CA MET A 320 22.80 12.95 -9.54
C MET A 320 21.91 12.71 -10.77
N PRO A 321 21.80 13.62 -11.76
CA PRO A 321 20.75 13.51 -12.79
C PRO A 321 20.76 12.19 -13.57
N THR A 322 21.93 11.79 -14.10
CA THR A 322 22.09 10.55 -14.87
C THR A 322 21.86 9.31 -14.01
N ALA A 323 22.28 9.34 -12.74
CA ALA A 323 22.10 8.24 -11.81
C ALA A 323 20.60 8.03 -11.47
N ILE A 324 19.83 9.11 -11.33
CA ILE A 324 18.38 9.06 -11.10
C ILE A 324 17.66 8.44 -12.32
N GLU A 325 18.01 8.85 -13.54
CA GLU A 325 17.43 8.27 -14.77
C GLU A 325 17.73 6.76 -14.88
N SER A 326 18.98 6.34 -14.65
CA SER A 326 19.35 4.91 -14.63
C SER A 326 18.63 4.12 -13.53
N THR A 327 18.33 4.75 -12.39
CA THR A 327 17.57 4.12 -11.29
C THR A 327 16.10 3.95 -11.66
N ILE A 328 15.49 4.95 -12.31
CA ILE A 328 14.13 4.87 -12.86
C ILE A 328 14.02 3.72 -13.87
N ASP A 329 15.00 3.59 -14.76
CA ASP A 329 15.03 2.50 -15.74
C ASP A 329 15.22 1.12 -15.09
N GLU A 330 16.02 1.00 -14.02
CA GLU A 330 16.16 -0.24 -13.24
C GLU A 330 14.86 -0.63 -12.51
N GLN A 331 14.11 0.34 -11.98
CA GLN A 331 12.78 0.09 -11.42
C GLN A 331 11.85 -0.48 -12.51
N LEU A 332 11.73 0.20 -13.65
CA LEU A 332 10.86 -0.23 -14.76
C LEU A 332 11.29 -1.60 -15.32
N ASP A 333 12.59 -1.85 -15.46
CA ASP A 333 13.13 -3.12 -15.97
C ASP A 333 12.92 -4.29 -15.00
N SER A 334 12.97 -4.05 -13.68
CA SER A 334 12.59 -5.03 -12.66
C SER A 334 11.07 -5.17 -12.48
N GLY A 335 10.27 -4.56 -13.37
CA GLY A 335 8.81 -4.67 -13.42
C GLY A 335 8.08 -3.83 -12.37
N VAL A 336 8.76 -2.84 -11.78
CA VAL A 336 8.15 -1.89 -10.84
C VAL A 336 7.36 -0.83 -11.62
N GLY A 337 6.04 -0.78 -11.36
CA GLY A 337 5.15 0.24 -11.91
C GLY A 337 4.85 1.39 -10.95
N SER A 338 5.19 1.28 -9.66
CA SER A 338 4.95 2.34 -8.67
C SER A 338 6.06 2.43 -7.61
N VAL A 339 6.36 3.64 -7.14
CA VAL A 339 7.41 3.89 -6.14
C VAL A 339 6.95 4.82 -5.03
N GLY A 340 7.41 4.56 -3.81
CA GLY A 340 7.42 5.52 -2.69
C GLY A 340 8.78 6.20 -2.63
N ALA A 341 8.90 7.35 -3.30
CA ALA A 341 10.15 8.10 -3.40
C ALA A 341 10.30 9.04 -2.20
N ILE A 342 11.36 8.87 -1.40
CA ILE A 342 11.75 9.81 -0.36
C ILE A 342 12.69 10.84 -0.96
N SER A 343 12.40 12.13 -0.74
CA SER A 343 13.21 13.24 -1.22
C SER A 343 13.48 14.24 -0.10
N SER A 344 14.75 14.35 0.27
CA SER A 344 15.26 15.25 1.30
C SER A 344 15.51 16.66 0.73
N TYR A 345 15.92 16.78 -0.54
CA TYR A 345 16.34 18.05 -1.16
C TYR A 345 15.46 18.50 -2.34
N GLY A 346 14.74 17.60 -3.00
CA GLY A 346 13.86 17.89 -4.13
C GLY A 346 14.52 17.82 -5.51
N ALA A 347 15.75 17.30 -5.62
CA ALA A 347 16.52 17.27 -6.87
C ALA A 347 15.97 16.24 -7.88
N ASP A 348 15.38 15.16 -7.36
CA ASP A 348 14.75 14.07 -8.10
C ASP A 348 13.36 14.39 -8.68
N MET A 349 12.69 15.44 -8.15
CA MET A 349 11.29 15.76 -8.39
C MET A 349 10.91 15.82 -9.88
N GLN A 350 11.74 16.49 -10.69
CA GLN A 350 11.45 16.73 -12.11
C GLN A 350 11.67 15.48 -12.97
N ALA A 351 12.62 14.61 -12.62
CA ALA A 351 12.82 13.35 -13.32
C ALA A 351 11.68 12.38 -13.01
N LEU A 352 11.34 12.23 -11.72
CA LEU A 352 10.26 11.37 -11.26
C LEU A 352 8.89 11.79 -11.81
N ALA A 353 8.56 13.09 -11.81
CA ALA A 353 7.29 13.59 -12.34
C ALA A 353 7.13 13.44 -13.87
N LYS A 354 8.23 13.25 -14.61
CA LYS A 354 8.23 12.98 -16.06
C LYS A 354 8.36 11.50 -16.41
N SER A 355 8.71 10.67 -15.43
CA SER A 355 8.90 9.23 -15.63
C SER A 355 7.57 8.51 -15.90
N ALA A 356 7.66 7.28 -16.40
CA ALA A 356 6.51 6.41 -16.54
C ALA A 356 5.98 5.88 -15.18
N LEU A 357 6.79 5.95 -14.12
CA LEU A 357 6.45 5.40 -12.80
C LEU A 357 5.25 6.13 -12.18
N LYS A 358 4.46 5.39 -11.40
CA LYS A 358 3.46 5.94 -10.49
C LYS A 358 4.11 6.27 -9.15
N VAL A 359 4.43 7.54 -8.94
CA VAL A 359 5.25 8.04 -7.82
C VAL A 359 4.37 8.58 -6.70
N VAL A 360 4.50 8.03 -5.49
CA VAL A 360 4.14 8.73 -4.26
C VAL A 360 5.39 9.44 -3.75
N TYR A 361 5.38 10.76 -3.78
CA TYR A 361 6.55 11.61 -3.65
C TYR A 361 6.59 12.26 -2.26
N PHE A 362 7.37 11.69 -1.34
CA PHE A 362 7.46 12.14 0.04
C PHE A 362 8.48 13.26 0.18
N SER A 363 8.00 14.50 0.35
CA SER A 363 8.85 15.61 0.77
C SER A 363 9.27 15.40 2.23
N GLU A 364 10.52 15.06 2.47
CA GLU A 364 11.01 14.68 3.78
C GLU A 364 11.39 15.89 4.65
N ALA A 365 11.02 15.83 5.93
CA ALA A 365 11.46 16.73 6.98
C ALA A 365 12.59 16.09 7.80
N ILE A 366 13.75 16.75 7.85
CA ILE A 366 14.91 16.38 8.66
C ILE A 366 15.41 17.61 9.44
N GLY A 367 15.88 17.43 10.67
CA GLY A 367 16.56 18.47 11.43
C GLY A 367 16.18 18.53 12.92
N ALA A 368 17.21 18.54 13.77
CA ALA A 368 17.10 18.57 15.22
C ALA A 368 17.37 19.95 15.85
N ASN A 369 17.95 20.90 15.10
CA ASN A 369 18.39 22.20 15.66
C ASN A 369 17.18 23.13 15.95
N PRO A 370 16.93 23.52 17.22
CA PRO A 370 15.83 24.40 17.59
C PRO A 370 15.87 25.79 16.92
N ALA A 371 17.05 26.29 16.57
CA ALA A 371 17.21 27.60 15.93
C ALA A 371 16.82 27.61 14.45
N ALA A 372 16.68 26.44 13.81
CA ALA A 372 16.40 26.31 12.38
C ALA A 372 14.97 25.87 12.05
N LEU A 373 14.12 25.60 13.05
CA LEU A 373 12.83 24.90 12.86
C LEU A 373 11.88 25.62 11.91
N ASP A 374 11.81 26.96 11.96
CA ASP A 374 10.94 27.75 11.08
C ASP A 374 11.42 27.70 9.62
N THR A 375 12.74 27.77 9.39
CA THR A 375 13.36 27.63 8.07
C THR A 375 13.14 26.22 7.51
N LEU A 376 13.34 25.18 8.31
CA LEU A 376 13.12 23.78 7.92
C LEU A 376 11.63 23.52 7.61
N LEU A 377 10.72 24.07 8.41
CA LEU A 377 9.28 23.97 8.16
C LEU A 377 8.86 24.72 6.88
N ALA A 378 9.46 25.87 6.60
CA ALA A 378 9.22 26.62 5.37
C ALA A 378 9.74 25.87 4.13
N ASP A 379 10.94 25.28 4.21
CA ASP A 379 11.54 24.46 3.15
C ASP A 379 10.68 23.23 2.81
N VAL A 380 10.32 22.41 3.80
CA VAL A 380 9.48 21.21 3.57
C VAL A 380 8.13 21.60 2.95
N LYS A 381 7.51 22.70 3.40
CA LYS A 381 6.29 23.23 2.79
C LYS A 381 6.52 23.70 1.35
N ALA A 382 7.63 24.38 1.06
CA ALA A 382 7.97 24.83 -0.28
C ALA A 382 8.16 23.64 -1.25
N ARG A 383 8.91 22.61 -0.85
CA ARG A 383 9.09 21.36 -1.61
C ARG A 383 7.76 20.63 -1.82
N PHE A 384 6.94 20.49 -0.78
CA PHE A 384 5.60 19.89 -0.90
C PHE A 384 4.69 20.67 -1.87
N TYR A 385 4.68 22.00 -1.82
CA TYR A 385 3.89 22.82 -2.75
C TYR A 385 4.47 22.81 -4.18
N ALA A 386 5.78 22.66 -4.36
CA ALA A 386 6.39 22.45 -5.67
C ALA A 386 5.96 21.10 -6.26
N ALA A 387 6.06 20.01 -5.48
CA ALA A 387 5.54 18.70 -5.85
C ALA A 387 4.03 18.75 -6.16
N LYS A 388 3.24 19.50 -5.38
CA LYS A 388 1.80 19.66 -5.60
C LYS A 388 1.45 20.30 -6.94
N LYS A 389 2.30 21.17 -7.50
CA LYS A 389 2.12 21.73 -8.85
C LYS A 389 2.33 20.70 -9.97
N LEU A 390 3.03 19.60 -9.69
CA LEU A 390 3.31 18.50 -10.62
C LEU A 390 2.35 17.31 -10.46
N SER A 391 1.33 17.43 -9.59
CA SER A 391 0.35 16.35 -9.34
C SER A 391 -0.31 15.87 -10.63
N SER A 392 -0.38 14.55 -10.83
CA SER A 392 -0.95 13.93 -12.02
C SER A 392 -1.61 12.58 -11.68
N ARG A 393 -2.12 11.85 -12.68
CA ARG A 393 -2.60 10.46 -12.49
C ARG A 393 -1.52 9.48 -12.02
N SER A 394 -0.24 9.88 -12.12
CA SER A 394 0.93 9.09 -11.73
C SER A 394 1.88 9.81 -10.77
N PHE A 395 1.53 10.98 -10.23
CA PHE A 395 2.41 11.71 -9.30
C PHE A 395 1.61 12.29 -8.13
N PHE A 396 1.87 11.80 -6.92
CA PHE A 396 1.11 12.06 -5.71
C PHE A 396 2.01 12.67 -4.61
N PRO A 397 1.86 13.96 -4.29
CA PRO A 397 2.64 14.59 -3.21
C PRO A 397 2.27 14.03 -1.84
N ALA A 398 3.30 13.69 -1.06
CA ALA A 398 3.23 13.16 0.29
C ALA A 398 4.29 13.83 1.19
N LEU A 399 4.33 13.48 2.47
CA LEU A 399 5.26 14.06 3.46
C LEU A 399 5.96 12.95 4.24
N ALA A 400 7.26 13.08 4.52
CA ALA A 400 7.96 12.17 5.43
C ALA A 400 8.56 12.90 6.62
N LEU A 401 8.71 12.19 7.74
CA LEU A 401 9.66 12.57 8.79
C LEU A 401 10.86 11.64 8.66
N HIS A 402 12.09 12.16 8.65
CA HIS A 402 13.28 11.32 8.50
C HIS A 402 13.34 10.23 9.57
N ALA A 403 13.63 10.55 10.84
CA ALA A 403 13.65 9.57 11.93
C ALA A 403 13.50 10.25 13.31
N PRO A 404 13.01 9.55 14.36
CA PRO A 404 12.84 10.14 15.69
C PRO A 404 14.16 10.62 16.32
N TYR A 405 15.30 10.02 15.95
CA TYR A 405 16.62 10.48 16.39
C TYR A 405 17.11 11.76 15.69
N SER A 406 16.40 12.27 14.68
CA SER A 406 16.88 13.32 13.76
C SER A 406 15.91 14.49 13.50
N VAL A 407 14.64 14.36 13.90
CA VAL A 407 13.61 15.38 13.73
C VAL A 407 13.20 15.92 15.09
N HIS A 408 13.29 17.23 15.28
CA HIS A 408 12.86 17.89 16.51
C HIS A 408 11.34 17.75 16.75
N SER A 409 10.91 17.48 17.99
CA SER A 409 9.49 17.22 18.32
C SER A 409 8.52 18.32 17.91
N VAL A 410 8.94 19.59 17.99
CA VAL A 410 8.13 20.73 17.52
C VAL A 410 7.98 20.73 16.00
N LEU A 411 9.04 20.43 15.24
CA LEU A 411 8.98 20.32 13.77
C LEU A 411 8.08 19.16 13.36
N ALA A 412 8.25 17.98 13.96
CA ALA A 412 7.38 16.84 13.72
C ALA A 412 5.89 17.18 13.96
N LYS A 413 5.56 17.79 15.10
CA LYS A 413 4.18 18.23 15.41
C LYS A 413 3.64 19.21 14.37
N HIS A 414 4.45 20.16 13.90
CA HIS A 414 4.04 21.10 12.85
C HIS A 414 3.85 20.43 11.48
N ILE A 415 4.68 19.44 11.12
CA ILE A 415 4.52 18.66 9.89
C ILE A 415 3.26 17.78 9.95
N ILE A 416 2.99 17.11 11.07
CA ILE A 416 1.74 16.35 11.27
C ILE A 416 0.51 17.26 11.20
N ALA A 417 0.55 18.44 11.81
CA ALA A 417 -0.54 19.42 11.72
C ALA A 417 -0.74 19.92 10.28
N PHE A 418 0.34 20.20 9.56
CA PHE A 418 0.31 20.61 8.15
C PHE A 418 -0.23 19.50 7.24
N ALA A 419 0.19 18.25 7.43
CA ALA A 419 -0.29 17.10 6.69
C ALA A 419 -1.81 16.90 6.89
N LYS A 420 -2.31 17.00 8.13
CA LYS A 420 -3.76 16.99 8.42
C LYS A 420 -4.50 18.03 7.59
N GLU A 421 -4.01 19.28 7.59
CA GLU A 421 -4.63 20.36 6.83
C GLU A 421 -4.60 20.10 5.32
N ALA A 422 -3.44 19.69 4.79
CA ALA A 422 -3.21 19.48 3.37
C ALA A 422 -4.10 18.36 2.80
N PHE A 423 -4.22 17.24 3.50
CA PHE A 423 -4.94 16.06 3.02
C PHE A 423 -6.44 16.06 3.40
N SER A 424 -6.84 16.72 4.48
CA SER A 424 -8.27 16.89 4.81
C SER A 424 -9.00 17.77 3.78
N LYS A 425 -8.34 18.83 3.27
CA LYS A 425 -8.90 19.67 2.19
C LYS A 425 -9.08 18.88 0.89
N GLN A 426 -8.16 17.95 0.60
CA GLN A 426 -8.19 17.15 -0.61
C GLN A 426 -9.39 16.17 -0.65
N ALA A 427 -9.86 15.68 0.51
CA ALA A 427 -11.09 14.88 0.62
C ALA A 427 -12.39 15.70 0.44
N LEU A 428 -12.34 17.02 0.68
CA LEU A 428 -13.47 17.94 0.48
C LEU A 428 -13.54 18.50 -0.95
N GLU A 429 -12.41 18.56 -1.66
CA GLU A 429 -12.36 19.00 -3.06
C GLU A 429 -12.78 17.88 -4.04
N SER A 430 -12.52 16.61 -3.71
CA SER A 430 -12.92 15.44 -4.51
C SER A 430 -14.42 15.09 -4.43
N THR A 431 -15.19 15.76 -3.57
CA THR A 431 -16.62 15.47 -3.32
C THR A 431 -17.60 16.50 -3.93
N ARG A 432 -17.12 17.39 -4.81
CA ARG A 432 -18.02 18.27 -5.60
C ARG A 432 -18.74 17.47 -6.71
N PRO A 433 -20.05 17.64 -6.90
CA PRO A 433 -20.82 16.79 -7.81
C PRO A 433 -20.50 17.10 -9.27
N ALA A 434 -20.06 16.07 -10.01
CA ALA A 434 -20.04 16.11 -11.47
C ALA A 434 -21.49 16.14 -12.00
N HIS A 435 -21.82 17.13 -12.83
CA HIS A 435 -23.14 17.23 -13.43
C HIS A 435 -23.37 16.11 -14.46
N THR A 436 -24.41 15.29 -14.22
CA THR A 436 -25.12 14.44 -15.20
C THR A 436 -24.27 13.52 -16.09
N ILE A 437 -24.21 12.23 -15.72
CA ILE A 437 -24.77 11.09 -16.46
C ILE A 437 -24.81 9.87 -15.53
N ASN A 438 -25.80 8.99 -15.70
CA ASN A 438 -26.08 7.88 -14.79
C ASN A 438 -25.01 6.78 -14.82
N ASN A 439 -24.01 6.87 -13.94
CA ASN A 439 -23.34 5.71 -13.36
C ASN A 439 -22.72 6.15 -12.01
N PRO A 440 -22.98 5.48 -10.88
CA PRO A 440 -22.40 5.91 -9.60
C PRO A 440 -20.89 5.67 -9.61
N ILE A 441 -20.13 6.75 -9.75
CA ILE A 441 -18.67 6.75 -9.55
C ILE A 441 -18.39 6.65 -8.04
N ASN A 442 -18.72 5.50 -7.47
CA ASN A 442 -18.14 5.05 -6.21
C ASN A 442 -16.71 4.60 -6.53
N ASN A 443 -15.79 5.56 -6.54
CA ASN A 443 -14.36 5.30 -6.64
C ASN A 443 -13.82 5.19 -5.21
N PRO A 444 -13.60 3.97 -4.66
CA PRO A 444 -13.07 3.81 -3.31
C PRO A 444 -11.56 4.08 -3.32
N CYS A 445 -11.20 5.34 -3.48
CA CYS A 445 -9.90 5.83 -3.04
C CYS A 445 -10.01 5.98 -1.51
N GLU A 446 -9.88 4.86 -0.79
CA GLU A 446 -9.72 4.89 0.66
C GLU A 446 -8.52 5.79 0.99
N MET A 447 -8.76 6.78 1.86
CA MET A 447 -7.84 7.90 2.05
C MET A 447 -6.43 7.42 2.43
N SER A 448 -5.46 7.93 1.68
CA SER A 448 -4.13 7.35 1.51
C SER A 448 -3.21 7.45 2.73
N CYS A 449 -2.29 6.48 2.84
CA CYS A 449 -1.04 6.69 3.56
C CYS A 449 -0.26 7.80 2.86
N THR A 450 -0.31 9.02 3.39
CA THR A 450 0.42 10.19 2.89
C THR A 450 1.63 10.55 3.75
N LEU A 451 1.91 9.73 4.76
CA LEU A 451 3.03 9.85 5.67
C LEU A 451 3.93 8.61 5.63
N SER A 452 5.24 8.84 5.67
CA SER A 452 6.27 7.83 5.89
C SER A 452 7.26 8.29 6.97
N ALA A 453 7.88 7.35 7.69
CA ALA A 453 9.01 7.63 8.58
C ALA A 453 9.93 6.42 8.74
N HIS A 454 11.25 6.63 8.76
CA HIS A 454 12.18 5.60 9.24
C HIS A 454 12.03 5.51 10.76
N PHE A 455 11.97 4.28 11.29
CA PHE A 455 11.69 4.05 12.71
C PHE A 455 12.27 2.73 13.19
N LEU A 456 12.99 2.79 14.31
CA LEU A 456 13.68 1.63 14.91
C LEU A 456 14.47 0.83 13.87
N GLU A 457 15.18 1.56 13.02
CA GLU A 457 16.03 0.98 11.97
C GLU A 457 17.21 0.23 12.59
N SER A 458 17.74 0.74 13.70
CA SER A 458 18.91 0.19 14.39
C SER A 458 18.70 0.03 15.90
N ASN A 459 19.49 -0.85 16.51
CA ASN A 459 19.54 -0.96 17.97
C ASN A 459 20.14 0.29 18.64
N ALA A 460 20.99 1.06 17.93
CA ALA A 460 21.49 2.34 18.41
C ALA A 460 20.36 3.35 18.60
N GLU A 461 19.42 3.43 17.65
CA GLU A 461 18.20 4.22 17.76
C GLU A 461 17.33 3.75 18.94
N ARG A 462 17.11 2.43 19.06
CA ARG A 462 16.34 1.85 20.17
C ARG A 462 16.86 2.31 21.54
N VAL A 463 18.16 2.12 21.77
CA VAL A 463 18.84 2.52 23.01
C VAL A 463 18.73 4.02 23.26
N TRP A 464 18.87 4.84 22.21
CA TRP A 464 18.71 6.29 22.30
C TRP A 464 17.32 6.69 22.79
N LEU A 465 16.25 6.21 22.14
CA LEU A 465 14.87 6.59 22.49
C LEU A 465 14.45 6.09 23.88
N GLU A 466 14.90 4.91 24.30
CA GLU A 466 14.64 4.38 25.65
C GLU A 466 15.39 5.13 26.77
N SER A 467 16.44 5.89 26.43
CA SER A 467 17.18 6.69 27.42
C SER A 467 16.41 7.92 27.93
N LYS A 468 15.32 8.33 27.26
CA LYS A 468 14.56 9.55 27.57
C LYS A 468 14.09 9.62 29.02
N ASP A 469 13.38 8.58 29.45
CA ASP A 469 12.72 8.54 30.76
C ASP A 469 13.48 7.69 31.79
N ARG A 470 14.71 7.27 31.44
CA ARG A 470 15.55 6.38 32.26
C ARG A 470 16.92 7.01 32.47
N ALA A 471 17.06 7.82 33.52
CA ALA A 471 18.32 8.48 33.86
C ALA A 471 19.53 7.54 34.05
N SER A 472 19.28 6.26 34.34
CA SER A 472 20.29 5.20 34.45
C SER A 472 20.47 4.32 33.21
N ALA A 473 19.69 4.53 32.14
CA ALA A 473 19.84 3.78 30.90
C ALA A 473 21.11 4.22 30.14
N PRO A 474 21.77 3.30 29.41
CA PRO A 474 22.84 3.68 28.51
C PRO A 474 22.30 4.64 27.45
N LYS A 475 22.94 5.81 27.30
CA LYS A 475 22.54 6.79 26.27
C LYS A 475 22.97 6.38 24.85
N GLY A 476 23.82 5.36 24.74
CA GLY A 476 24.22 4.74 23.48
C GLY A 476 25.00 5.65 22.53
N TRP A 477 25.26 5.13 21.33
CA TRP A 477 26.07 5.80 20.31
C TRP A 477 25.52 7.18 19.89
N PHE A 478 24.19 7.35 19.84
CA PHE A 478 23.61 8.65 19.47
C PHE A 478 23.98 9.78 20.44
N TYR A 479 24.23 9.49 21.73
CA TYR A 479 24.71 10.51 22.65
C TYR A 479 26.11 11.00 22.29
N ASP A 480 27.01 10.07 21.97
CA ASP A 480 28.36 10.39 21.51
C ASP A 480 28.33 11.09 20.16
N PHE A 481 27.48 10.66 19.23
CA PHE A 481 27.24 11.34 17.96
C PHE A 481 26.78 12.80 18.17
N TYR A 482 25.76 13.03 18.99
CA TYR A 482 25.24 14.38 19.23
C TYR A 482 26.24 15.29 19.96
N THR A 483 27.01 14.76 20.93
CA THR A 483 28.02 15.53 21.67
C THR A 483 29.29 15.77 20.87
N GLN A 484 29.79 14.76 20.16
CA GLN A 484 31.10 14.80 19.50
C GLN A 484 31.01 15.27 18.04
N VAL A 485 29.95 14.93 17.30
CA VAL A 485 29.78 15.34 15.89
C VAL A 485 28.96 16.63 15.83
N LEU A 486 27.75 16.65 16.42
CA LEU A 486 26.84 17.82 16.36
C LEU A 486 27.10 18.88 17.44
N LYS A 487 28.10 18.66 18.31
CA LYS A 487 28.56 19.60 19.36
C LYS A 487 27.47 20.08 20.32
N ILE A 488 26.43 19.28 20.54
CA ILE A 488 25.38 19.56 21.53
C ILE A 488 25.89 19.11 22.92
N PRO A 489 26.05 19.99 23.91
CA PRO A 489 26.76 19.66 25.16
C PRO A 489 26.00 18.72 26.12
N SER A 490 24.67 18.62 25.98
CA SER A 490 23.81 17.72 26.77
C SER A 490 22.58 17.28 25.95
N PRO A 491 22.75 16.41 24.94
CA PRO A 491 21.65 15.97 24.10
C PRO A 491 20.75 14.98 24.86
N ALA A 492 19.46 15.01 24.53
CA ALA A 492 18.47 14.05 25.00
C ALA A 492 17.54 13.68 23.82
N PRO A 493 17.03 12.44 23.77
CA PRO A 493 16.02 12.04 22.78
C PRO A 493 14.73 12.86 22.94
N TYR A 494 14.14 13.27 21.82
CA TYR A 494 12.87 14.02 21.83
C TYR A 494 11.66 13.13 22.14
N TYR A 495 11.78 11.81 21.91
CA TYR A 495 10.69 10.83 22.01
C TYR A 495 11.19 9.54 22.65
N THR A 496 10.30 8.87 23.38
CA THR A 496 10.30 7.41 23.48
C THR A 496 9.77 6.78 22.18
N PRO A 497 9.93 5.46 21.94
CA PRO A 497 9.32 4.79 20.79
C PRO A 497 7.79 4.97 20.75
N GLN A 498 7.14 4.90 21.92
CA GLN A 498 5.68 5.06 22.06
C GLN A 498 5.23 6.48 21.68
N GLU A 499 5.84 7.52 22.25
CA GLU A 499 5.48 8.91 21.93
C GLU A 499 5.65 9.23 20.44
N PHE A 500 6.66 8.65 19.77
CA PHE A 500 6.85 8.87 18.34
C PHE A 500 5.73 8.23 17.51
N MET A 501 5.35 6.98 17.80
CA MET A 501 4.21 6.33 17.14
C MET A 501 2.89 7.10 17.39
N GLU A 502 2.68 7.61 18.61
CA GLU A 502 1.47 8.35 18.99
C GLU A 502 1.28 9.68 18.22
N LEU A 503 2.36 10.30 17.70
CA LEU A 503 2.25 11.45 16.79
C LEU A 503 1.37 11.15 15.58
N PHE A 504 1.39 9.90 15.12
CA PHE A 504 0.72 9.44 13.91
C PHE A 504 -0.66 8.83 14.17
N SER A 505 -1.11 8.69 15.42
CA SER A 505 -2.42 8.11 15.82
C SER A 505 -3.63 8.62 15.04
N SER A 506 -3.55 9.84 14.51
CA SER A 506 -4.60 10.49 13.72
C SER A 506 -4.51 10.32 12.19
N MET A 507 -3.45 9.71 11.64
CA MET A 507 -3.26 9.53 10.19
C MET A 507 -2.48 8.25 9.86
N ARG A 508 -2.98 7.47 8.89
CA ARG A 508 -2.28 6.27 8.41
C ARG A 508 -0.88 6.64 7.90
N THR A 509 0.11 5.87 8.33
CA THR A 509 1.53 6.16 8.18
C THR A 509 2.27 4.85 7.90
N SER A 510 3.30 4.92 7.07
CA SER A 510 4.17 3.79 6.74
C SER A 510 5.51 3.93 7.47
N PHE A 511 5.75 3.02 8.43
CA PHE A 511 6.99 2.95 9.19
C PHE A 511 7.98 2.03 8.49
N VAL A 512 9.21 2.50 8.30
CA VAL A 512 10.23 1.85 7.49
C VAL A 512 11.32 1.24 8.37
N HIS A 513 11.88 0.10 7.93
CA HIS A 513 12.89 -0.73 8.58
C HIS A 513 12.36 -1.52 9.79
N CYS A 514 12.11 -0.85 10.92
CA CYS A 514 11.58 -1.44 12.16
C CYS A 514 12.32 -2.70 12.63
N THR A 515 13.63 -2.82 12.40
CA THR A 515 14.41 -4.02 12.77
C THR A 515 14.49 -4.22 14.29
N ALA A 516 14.44 -3.13 15.06
CA ALA A 516 14.44 -3.11 16.52
C ALA A 516 13.04 -2.92 17.15
N LEU A 517 11.98 -3.18 16.39
CA LEU A 517 10.58 -3.09 16.84
C LEU A 517 10.23 -4.25 17.78
N HIS A 518 9.62 -3.94 18.93
CA HIS A 518 9.17 -4.93 19.90
C HIS A 518 7.74 -5.41 19.63
N PRO A 519 7.32 -6.59 20.14
CA PRO A 519 5.99 -7.15 19.87
C PRO A 519 4.83 -6.21 20.20
N LEU A 520 4.85 -5.54 21.37
CA LEU A 520 3.80 -4.59 21.77
C LEU A 520 3.70 -3.38 20.84
N GLU A 521 4.85 -2.90 20.35
CA GLU A 521 4.92 -1.79 19.39
C GLU A 521 4.36 -2.24 18.04
N SER A 522 4.66 -3.48 17.61
CA SER A 522 4.07 -4.06 16.40
C SER A 522 2.54 -4.24 16.47
N THR A 523 2.01 -4.64 17.63
CA THR A 523 0.56 -4.71 17.87
C THR A 523 -0.07 -3.32 17.91
N PHE A 524 0.61 -2.30 18.46
CA PHE A 524 0.14 -0.91 18.38
C PHE A 524 0.04 -0.45 16.91
N LEU A 525 1.09 -0.68 16.11
CA LEU A 525 1.10 -0.33 14.68
C LEU A 525 -0.02 -1.04 13.91
N ALA A 526 -0.26 -2.32 14.20
CA ALA A 526 -1.37 -3.08 13.63
C ALA A 526 -2.74 -2.50 13.99
N GLN A 527 -2.99 -2.21 15.27
CA GLN A 527 -4.28 -1.73 15.78
C GLN A 527 -4.63 -0.32 15.30
N GLN A 528 -3.64 0.57 15.17
CA GLN A 528 -3.82 1.89 14.54
C GLN A 528 -3.93 1.81 13.01
N GLY A 529 -3.79 0.61 12.45
CA GLY A 529 -3.87 0.39 11.01
C GLY A 529 -2.72 1.05 10.25
N HIS A 530 -1.53 1.21 10.83
CA HIS A 530 -0.33 1.67 10.13
C HIS A 530 0.15 0.62 9.10
N SER A 531 1.19 0.96 8.34
CA SER A 531 1.92 -0.01 7.50
C SER A 531 3.37 -0.12 7.98
N LEU A 532 3.95 -1.31 7.77
CA LEU A 532 5.34 -1.61 7.99
C LEU A 532 6.00 -1.88 6.64
N ILE A 533 7.13 -1.23 6.33
CA ILE A 533 7.93 -1.47 5.13
C ILE A 533 9.30 -2.00 5.57
N THR A 534 9.70 -3.17 5.08
CA THR A 534 11.04 -3.73 5.31
C THR A 534 11.96 -3.49 4.11
N CYS A 535 13.25 -3.27 4.35
CA CYS A 535 14.26 -3.07 3.31
C CYS A 535 15.35 -4.17 3.48
N PRO A 536 15.12 -5.41 3.03
CA PRO A 536 15.92 -6.58 3.39
C PRO A 536 17.44 -6.41 3.27
N ARG A 537 17.93 -5.91 2.13
CA ARG A 537 19.36 -5.72 1.85
C ARG A 537 19.95 -4.59 2.69
N SER A 538 19.32 -3.42 2.69
CA SER A 538 19.73 -2.28 3.54
C SER A 538 19.80 -2.70 5.02
N ASN A 539 18.73 -3.28 5.55
CA ASN A 539 18.68 -3.82 6.92
C ASN A 539 19.87 -4.77 7.19
N ARG A 540 20.13 -5.72 6.29
CA ARG A 540 21.19 -6.72 6.45
C ARG A 540 22.60 -6.14 6.32
N LEU A 541 22.79 -5.11 5.48
CA LEU A 541 24.07 -4.44 5.24
C LEU A 541 24.41 -3.44 6.36
N LEU A 542 23.42 -2.76 6.93
CA LEU A 542 23.61 -1.76 7.97
C LEU A 542 23.56 -2.37 9.38
N ASN A 543 22.61 -3.26 9.67
CA ASN A 543 22.38 -3.79 11.03
C ASN A 543 22.88 -5.24 11.23
N GLY A 544 23.34 -5.90 10.17
CA GLY A 544 23.76 -7.31 10.22
C GLY A 544 22.60 -8.32 10.29
N SER A 545 21.35 -7.86 10.42
CA SER A 545 20.14 -8.65 10.56
C SER A 545 19.04 -8.19 9.60
N MET A 546 18.04 -9.05 9.38
CA MET A 546 16.78 -8.68 8.70
C MET A 546 15.64 -8.60 9.71
N LEU A 547 14.49 -8.08 9.29
CA LEU A 547 13.27 -8.02 10.08
C LEU A 547 12.82 -9.43 10.52
N ASP A 548 12.69 -9.64 11.84
CA ASP A 548 12.23 -10.91 12.40
C ASP A 548 10.71 -11.03 12.39
N LEU A 549 10.17 -11.59 11.31
CA LEU A 549 8.74 -11.77 11.08
C LEU A 549 8.04 -12.62 12.17
N LYS A 550 8.77 -13.44 12.93
CA LYS A 550 8.18 -14.32 13.97
C LYS A 550 7.89 -13.58 15.28
N LYS A 551 8.47 -12.39 15.48
CA LYS A 551 8.27 -11.54 16.67
C LYS A 551 7.15 -10.51 16.52
N LEU A 552 6.60 -10.36 15.31
CA LEU A 552 5.65 -9.31 14.97
C LEU A 552 4.19 -9.79 15.05
N ASP A 553 3.28 -8.83 15.27
CA ASP A 553 1.85 -9.05 15.14
C ASP A 553 1.49 -9.63 13.75
N SER A 554 0.77 -10.75 13.72
CA SER A 554 0.48 -11.45 12.47
C SER A 554 -0.33 -10.61 11.49
N SER A 555 -1.17 -9.69 11.98
CA SER A 555 -1.94 -8.79 11.12
C SER A 555 -1.09 -7.65 10.54
N LEU A 556 0.02 -7.28 11.20
CA LEU A 556 1.03 -6.40 10.62
C LEU A 556 1.81 -7.14 9.52
N VAL A 557 2.20 -8.40 9.77
CA VAL A 557 2.89 -9.26 8.78
C VAL A 557 2.03 -9.51 7.54
N GLU A 558 0.72 -9.78 7.68
CA GLU A 558 -0.22 -9.91 6.54
C GLU A 558 -0.39 -8.63 5.68
N ASN A 559 0.14 -7.49 6.16
CA ASN A 559 0.12 -6.21 5.47
C ASN A 559 1.53 -5.59 5.38
N LEU A 560 2.58 -6.42 5.48
CA LEU A 560 3.96 -6.04 5.27
C LEU A 560 4.12 -5.45 3.86
N GLY A 561 4.82 -4.33 3.77
CA GLY A 561 5.39 -3.78 2.55
C GLY A 561 6.91 -4.02 2.50
N ILE A 562 7.51 -3.74 1.35
CA ILE A 562 8.92 -3.93 1.07
C ILE A 562 9.47 -2.76 0.23
N GLY A 563 10.69 -2.33 0.50
CA GLY A 563 11.39 -1.30 -0.28
C GLY A 563 12.82 -1.72 -0.58
N SER A 564 13.43 -1.08 -1.57
CA SER A 564 14.87 -1.27 -1.86
C SER A 564 15.78 -0.44 -0.97
N ASP A 565 15.24 0.63 -0.35
CA ASP A 565 16.03 1.78 0.11
C ASP A 565 16.79 2.43 -1.08
N GLY A 566 17.66 3.42 -0.82
CA GLY A 566 18.52 4.02 -1.83
C GLY A 566 19.81 3.21 -2.10
N ALA A 567 20.53 3.58 -3.16
CA ALA A 567 21.90 3.10 -3.37
C ALA A 567 22.87 3.52 -2.25
N SER A 568 22.46 4.43 -1.36
CA SER A 568 23.14 4.78 -0.10
C SER A 568 23.43 3.61 0.83
N SER A 569 22.65 2.54 0.77
CA SER A 569 22.68 1.40 1.69
C SER A 569 22.57 0.05 0.97
N ASN A 570 22.67 0.06 -0.36
CA ASN A 570 22.44 -1.10 -1.23
C ASN A 570 23.46 -1.13 -2.38
N ALA A 571 23.49 -2.21 -3.15
CA ALA A 571 24.34 -2.35 -4.34
C ALA A 571 23.63 -1.98 -5.65
N ASN A 572 22.31 -2.11 -5.66
CA ASN A 572 21.38 -1.65 -6.69
C ASN A 572 20.00 -1.43 -6.04
N THR A 573 19.02 -0.96 -6.81
CA THR A 573 17.62 -0.77 -6.37
C THR A 573 16.65 -1.81 -6.96
N ASN A 574 17.15 -2.77 -7.74
CA ASN A 574 16.36 -3.80 -8.43
C ASN A 574 15.47 -4.57 -7.44
N MET A 575 14.15 -4.52 -7.67
CA MET A 575 13.15 -5.06 -6.76
C MET A 575 13.16 -6.61 -6.70
N LEU A 576 13.62 -7.28 -7.76
CA LEU A 576 13.71 -8.74 -7.82
C LEU A 576 14.88 -9.25 -6.98
N ASP A 577 15.99 -8.50 -6.94
CA ASP A 577 17.11 -8.81 -6.03
C ASP A 577 16.76 -8.56 -4.56
N GLU A 578 15.90 -7.58 -4.28
CA GLU A 578 15.34 -7.34 -2.96
C GLU A 578 14.46 -8.50 -2.49
N LEU A 579 13.60 -9.03 -3.39
CA LEU A 579 12.80 -10.24 -3.16
C LEU A 579 13.68 -11.48 -2.93
N ARG A 580 14.74 -11.68 -3.73
CA ARG A 580 15.72 -12.76 -3.54
C ARG A 580 16.41 -12.66 -2.18
N ALA A 581 16.89 -11.48 -1.80
CA ALA A 581 17.54 -11.26 -0.53
C ALA A 581 16.61 -11.56 0.65
N GLY A 582 15.34 -11.13 0.58
CA GLY A 582 14.31 -11.51 1.54
C GLY A 582 14.11 -13.02 1.62
N LEU A 583 14.00 -13.70 0.47
CA LEU A 583 13.78 -15.15 0.39
C LEU A 583 14.95 -15.97 0.97
N PHE A 584 16.19 -15.52 0.77
CA PHE A 584 17.39 -16.20 1.30
C PHE A 584 17.72 -15.84 2.75
N GLY A 585 17.33 -14.65 3.23
CA GLY A 585 17.80 -14.10 4.51
C GLY A 585 16.76 -14.04 5.63
N MET A 586 15.46 -14.08 5.34
CA MET A 586 14.41 -14.06 6.37
C MET A 586 14.07 -15.47 6.85
N ASP A 587 14.13 -15.69 8.16
CA ASP A 587 13.76 -16.96 8.78
C ASP A 587 12.23 -17.15 8.82
N TYR A 588 11.70 -17.87 7.83
CA TYR A 588 10.27 -18.21 7.72
C TYR A 588 10.06 -19.46 6.85
N ASP A 589 8.84 -20.02 6.85
CA ASP A 589 8.49 -21.14 5.96
C ASP A 589 8.60 -20.72 4.49
N LEU A 590 9.36 -21.46 3.68
CA LEU A 590 9.81 -20.99 2.35
C LEU A 590 8.66 -20.72 1.35
N PRO A 591 7.68 -21.62 1.13
CA PRO A 591 6.56 -21.32 0.23
C PRO A 591 5.70 -20.16 0.75
N ARG A 592 5.45 -20.10 2.06
CA ARG A 592 4.69 -18.99 2.67
C ARG A 592 5.45 -17.67 2.60
N LEU A 593 6.77 -17.68 2.73
CA LEU A 593 7.65 -16.53 2.60
C LEU A 593 7.64 -15.98 1.17
N ALA A 594 7.73 -16.85 0.16
CA ALA A 594 7.65 -16.42 -1.24
C ALA A 594 6.33 -15.69 -1.55
N ARG A 595 5.19 -16.22 -1.09
CA ARG A 595 3.89 -15.54 -1.20
C ARG A 595 3.86 -14.24 -0.44
N LEU A 596 4.36 -14.22 0.80
CA LEU A 596 4.41 -13.01 1.64
C LEU A 596 5.24 -11.90 0.99
N LEU A 597 6.41 -12.22 0.42
CA LEU A 597 7.28 -11.26 -0.25
C LEU A 597 6.64 -10.71 -1.54
N LEU A 598 5.98 -11.55 -2.34
CA LEU A 598 5.25 -11.10 -3.53
C LEU A 598 4.02 -10.26 -3.17
N LEU A 599 3.29 -10.62 -2.11
CA LEU A 599 2.21 -9.80 -1.56
C LEU A 599 2.74 -8.47 -1.03
N ALA A 600 3.90 -8.45 -0.37
CA ALA A 600 4.53 -7.23 0.10
C ALA A 600 4.87 -6.30 -1.06
N ALA A 601 5.54 -6.82 -2.10
CA ALA A 601 5.89 -6.08 -3.31
C ALA A 601 4.70 -5.69 -4.21
N THR A 602 3.47 -6.08 -3.87
CA THR A 602 2.26 -5.74 -4.62
C THR A 602 1.20 -5.14 -3.68
N ARG A 603 0.27 -5.94 -3.17
CA ARG A 603 -0.85 -5.52 -2.30
C ARG A 603 -0.41 -4.77 -1.04
N GLY A 604 0.63 -5.25 -0.36
CA GLY A 604 1.16 -4.65 0.86
C GLY A 604 1.68 -3.24 0.64
N ASN A 605 2.48 -3.07 -0.41
CA ASN A 605 2.98 -1.78 -0.86
C ASN A 605 1.89 -0.85 -1.42
N ALA A 606 0.92 -1.37 -2.18
CA ALA A 606 -0.23 -0.58 -2.62
C ALA A 606 -1.00 -0.02 -1.42
N LYS A 607 -1.22 -0.84 -0.38
CA LYS A 607 -1.80 -0.40 0.90
C LYS A 607 -0.91 0.65 1.59
N ALA A 608 0.40 0.41 1.68
CA ALA A 608 1.38 1.30 2.31
C ALA A 608 1.52 2.67 1.62
N LEU A 609 1.22 2.76 0.32
CA LEU A 609 1.24 3.99 -0.47
C LEU A 609 -0.17 4.59 -0.71
N GLY A 610 -1.24 3.90 -0.31
CA GLY A 610 -2.62 4.34 -0.57
C GLY A 610 -3.03 4.29 -2.06
N LEU A 611 -2.47 3.34 -2.82
CA LEU A 611 -2.71 3.19 -4.25
C LEU A 611 -3.80 2.15 -4.56
N ALA A 612 -4.57 2.39 -5.63
CA ALA A 612 -5.64 1.52 -6.11
C ALA A 612 -5.15 0.41 -7.07
N ASN A 613 -3.93 -0.10 -6.86
CA ASN A 613 -3.30 -1.16 -7.64
C ASN A 613 -2.83 -2.32 -6.72
N GLY A 614 -1.84 -3.12 -7.15
CA GLY A 614 -1.25 -4.19 -6.34
C GLY A 614 -2.08 -5.48 -6.21
N THR A 615 -3.29 -5.54 -6.79
CA THR A 615 -4.12 -6.75 -6.90
C THR A 615 -4.76 -6.83 -8.29
N LEU A 616 -4.92 -8.03 -8.85
CA LEU A 616 -5.65 -8.24 -10.10
C LEU A 616 -7.15 -8.44 -9.79
N GLU A 617 -7.85 -7.33 -9.55
CA GLU A 617 -9.26 -7.32 -9.16
C GLU A 617 -10.06 -6.29 -9.96
N SER A 618 -11.35 -6.57 -10.21
CA SER A 618 -12.24 -5.65 -10.94
C SER A 618 -12.28 -4.26 -10.29
N GLY A 619 -12.17 -3.20 -11.10
CA GLY A 619 -12.15 -1.81 -10.67
C GLY A 619 -10.79 -1.25 -10.23
N LYS A 620 -9.77 -2.09 -10.01
CA LYS A 620 -8.39 -1.68 -9.73
C LYS A 620 -7.68 -1.14 -10.98
N SER A 621 -6.56 -0.44 -10.78
CA SER A 621 -5.69 0.02 -11.85
C SER A 621 -5.14 -1.15 -12.66
N ALA A 622 -5.12 -1.04 -13.99
CA ALA A 622 -4.51 -1.99 -14.92
C ALA A 622 -2.97 -1.84 -14.94
N ASP A 623 -2.36 -1.92 -13.75
CA ASP A 623 -0.91 -1.89 -13.56
C ASP A 623 -0.43 -3.34 -13.47
N MET A 624 0.24 -3.84 -14.49
CA MET A 624 0.53 -5.27 -14.67
C MET A 624 1.93 -5.51 -15.21
N ALA A 625 2.60 -6.56 -14.75
CA ALA A 625 3.88 -7.01 -15.26
C ALA A 625 3.80 -8.43 -15.82
N VAL A 626 4.54 -8.70 -16.89
CA VAL A 626 4.72 -10.04 -17.46
C VAL A 626 6.19 -10.41 -17.45
N PHE A 627 6.52 -11.59 -16.92
CA PHE A 627 7.88 -12.13 -16.86
C PHE A 627 7.94 -13.50 -17.54
N GLU A 628 8.94 -13.72 -18.39
CA GLU A 628 9.18 -15.03 -19.00
C GLU A 628 9.98 -15.92 -18.04
N ILE A 629 9.44 -17.10 -17.69
CA ILE A 629 10.11 -18.04 -16.79
C ILE A 629 10.00 -19.44 -17.40
N LYS A 630 11.12 -19.91 -17.95
CA LYS A 630 11.21 -21.21 -18.63
C LYS A 630 10.75 -22.35 -17.72
N GLY A 631 9.72 -23.09 -18.16
CA GLY A 631 9.15 -24.23 -17.43
C GLY A 631 8.13 -23.87 -16.33
N ILE A 632 7.74 -22.60 -16.18
CA ILE A 632 6.81 -22.18 -15.10
C ILE A 632 5.43 -22.84 -15.19
N LYS A 633 4.98 -23.21 -16.40
CA LYS A 633 3.71 -23.89 -16.65
C LYS A 633 3.56 -25.18 -15.84
N ASP A 634 4.65 -25.94 -15.70
CA ASP A 634 4.69 -27.24 -15.04
C ASP A 634 5.17 -27.15 -13.57
N SER A 635 5.53 -25.95 -13.11
CA SER A 635 6.05 -25.72 -11.75
C SER A 635 4.98 -25.95 -10.68
N THR A 636 5.31 -26.73 -9.64
CA THR A 636 4.47 -26.94 -8.45
C THR A 636 4.55 -25.83 -7.41
N GLN A 637 5.57 -24.96 -7.51
CA GLN A 637 5.82 -23.82 -6.60
C GLN A 637 6.17 -22.56 -7.41
N PRO A 638 5.29 -22.09 -8.30
CA PRO A 638 5.61 -21.01 -9.22
C PRO A 638 6.01 -19.70 -8.52
N GLU A 639 5.53 -19.45 -7.31
CA GLU A 639 5.89 -18.28 -6.49
C GLU A 639 7.37 -18.27 -6.07
N VAL A 640 7.92 -19.44 -5.70
CA VAL A 640 9.34 -19.58 -5.35
C VAL A 640 10.20 -19.45 -6.60
N HIS A 641 9.79 -20.13 -7.68
CA HIS A 641 10.52 -20.09 -8.95
C HIS A 641 10.48 -18.70 -9.61
N PHE A 642 9.42 -17.91 -9.40
CA PHE A 642 9.36 -16.52 -9.85
C PHE A 642 10.45 -15.70 -9.18
N ILE A 643 10.55 -15.69 -7.84
CA ILE A 643 11.56 -14.89 -7.12
C ILE A 643 12.97 -15.32 -7.52
N LEU A 644 13.20 -16.62 -7.71
CA LEU A 644 14.51 -17.12 -8.12
C LEU A 644 14.86 -16.71 -9.57
N LEU A 645 13.94 -16.87 -10.52
CA LEU A 645 14.24 -16.89 -11.96
C LEU A 645 13.78 -15.65 -12.76
N ALA A 646 12.92 -14.78 -12.22
CA ALA A 646 12.51 -13.55 -12.91
C ALA A 646 13.68 -12.56 -13.01
N ASP A 647 14.04 -12.15 -14.22
CA ASP A 647 15.22 -11.32 -14.50
C ASP A 647 14.82 -9.89 -14.91
N LYS A 648 14.44 -9.69 -16.18
CA LYS A 648 13.88 -8.44 -16.69
C LYS A 648 12.43 -8.64 -17.12
N VAL A 649 11.61 -7.61 -16.92
CA VAL A 649 10.20 -7.63 -17.33
C VAL A 649 10.09 -7.73 -18.87
N ARG A 650 9.21 -8.61 -19.33
CA ARG A 650 8.92 -8.81 -20.77
C ARG A 650 7.83 -7.85 -21.27
N ARG A 651 6.91 -7.44 -20.41
CA ARG A 651 5.98 -6.33 -20.63
C ARG A 651 5.58 -5.68 -19.31
N LEU A 652 5.59 -4.35 -19.26
CA LEU A 652 5.08 -3.58 -18.12
C LEU A 652 3.95 -2.65 -18.60
N LEU A 653 2.82 -2.70 -17.91
CA LEU A 653 1.70 -1.77 -18.07
C LEU A 653 1.56 -0.91 -16.82
N ILE A 654 1.36 0.40 -17.00
CA ILE A 654 1.04 1.36 -15.95
C ILE A 654 -0.18 2.16 -16.44
N ASN A 655 -1.25 2.22 -15.63
CA ASN A 655 -2.54 2.79 -16.06
C ASN A 655 -3.09 2.13 -17.35
N GLY A 656 -2.80 0.85 -17.59
CA GLY A 656 -3.21 0.15 -18.83
C GLY A 656 -2.42 0.52 -20.09
N GLU A 657 -1.44 1.42 -20.01
CA GLU A 657 -0.54 1.79 -21.11
C GLU A 657 0.77 1.00 -21.00
N GLN A 658 1.29 0.45 -22.10
CA GLN A 658 2.55 -0.28 -22.12
C GLN A 658 3.74 0.68 -22.05
N VAL A 659 4.66 0.45 -21.10
CA VAL A 659 5.85 1.28 -20.84
C VAL A 659 7.18 0.50 -20.96
N ARG A 660 7.09 -0.84 -21.02
CA ARG A 660 8.13 -1.79 -21.44
C ARG A 660 7.46 -2.87 -22.27
#